data_AF-A0A6C0IJP3-F1
#
_entry.id   AF-A0A6C0IJP3-F1
#
_cell.length_a   1.000
_cell.length_b   1.000
_cell.length_c   1.000
_cell.angle_alpha   90.00
_cell.angle_beta   90.00
_cell.angle_gamma   90.00
#
_symmetry.space_group_name_H-M   'P 1'
#
loop_
_entity.id
_entity.type
_entity.pdbx_description
1 polymer ?
#
loop_
_entity_poly.entity_id
_entity_poly.type
_entity_poly.pdbx_seq_one_letter_code
_entity_poly.pdbx_strand_id
1 'polypeptide(L)'
;MDLTQSKLNKTEWDATEIPISQQEKLIVNMITDGYDNINIRENHNQSLANFMRMANVQGVHDYVYIKYFDRDIKNIDETLAPKVSDKKIKKSDKMRLDLNKKEKLETVDYFEKKIISTLKNLTSCIKTKDDTIKFKSTSTFHLYYVSLHKLIALNIEHVNTHVLEFAKNILEKYSNLVNIADIFTHAPLILEKNKLIIDNADIALYQHQKDIFRALRNPQFENRQLVFTEVCNDIKKLDEDDEQDYVETVKTTHRQLITPTISRLVLYSAPTGTGKTLTPIALAKSYKILFVCAARHVGLALAKNAISVGRKIAFAFGCESADDIRLHYSAASVFTRNKRTGGIGKVDNSVGDKVEIMICDVKSYLCAMNYMTAFNPVDNLLMYWDEPTISMDYEDHPLHSLVNTMWKGNIIPTIVLSSATLPSLEQLQGGVIFNFHEKFGSAQNIDVVNIQSHDSKKSIPIIDRQGFNIAPHFLRECEDFDIMKEVIEHCESNKTLLRYIDLQACIDFINVALENNYVQRRFTIDRAFGEIDDITITSIKEYYLQVAKNVIGSTWGGLITNLRISRKQKLISNTAVDNTGKRVRKIHSVGPGITPSSNSTFQPLLAGQPLERTQSIAGHTPPPAPEQTPGSYITTKDAETLTDGPTIFIAEDVEKIAKFYLKQSYIPASVLVNIMGGIEHNNKLSEKIAELEAKIEDIEASQNTVKPTDDKKGGNKGKKDTRKMSRECSDDTSGKLNKTSKVREELSAMQRSIKSVNLSDVFVPNKSAHIDRWASDVEVNNAFSSNVSDEHVRDIMAVDGVSDVWKILLLMGIGVFANHNSLAYTEIMKKMASEQRLYLIIASSDYIYGTNYQFCHGYLGKDVILTQQKMLQALGRIGRHNDQKEYSVRLRENGHSQLLFMPSDNHIEAQNMNRLFVNV
;
A
#
# COMPACT_ATOMS: atom_id res chain seq x y z
N MET A 1 -11.18 -3.88 16.11
CA MET A 1 -9.71 -3.78 16.16
C MET A 1 -9.28 -3.82 17.62
N ASP A 2 -8.31 -4.66 18.00
CA ASP A 2 -7.77 -4.63 19.36
C ASP A 2 -6.75 -3.49 19.49
N LEU A 3 -7.14 -2.43 20.18
CA LEU A 3 -6.31 -1.26 20.49
C LEU A 3 -5.70 -1.36 21.90
N THR A 4 -5.99 -2.44 22.64
CA THR A 4 -5.38 -2.72 23.94
C THR A 4 -4.00 -3.34 23.69
N GLN A 5 -2.95 -2.55 23.87
CA GLN A 5 -1.60 -2.99 23.55
C GLN A 5 -0.93 -3.67 24.76
N SER A 6 -0.45 -4.90 24.52
CA SER A 6 0.37 -5.68 25.44
C SER A 6 1.84 -5.66 25.01
N LYS A 7 2.72 -6.15 25.89
CA LYS A 7 4.16 -6.27 25.62
C LYS A 7 4.40 -7.20 24.42
N LEU A 8 5.48 -6.93 23.68
CA LEU A 8 5.86 -7.73 22.51
C LEU A 8 6.08 -9.19 22.87
N ASN A 9 5.51 -10.08 22.06
CA ASN A 9 5.79 -11.51 22.17
C ASN A 9 7.09 -11.87 21.43
N LYS A 10 7.59 -13.09 21.65
CA LYS A 10 8.84 -13.56 21.05
C LYS A 10 8.78 -13.60 19.51
N THR A 11 7.66 -14.06 18.96
CA THR A 11 7.47 -14.16 17.50
C THR A 11 7.52 -12.80 16.81
N GLU A 12 6.93 -11.77 17.43
CA GLU A 12 6.96 -10.40 16.95
C GLU A 12 8.37 -9.81 17.01
N TRP A 13 9.10 -10.09 18.09
CA TRP A 13 10.50 -9.72 18.19
C TRP A 13 11.32 -10.35 17.07
N ASP A 14 11.25 -11.67 16.92
CA ASP A 14 12.01 -12.43 15.91
C ASP A 14 11.65 -11.97 14.48
N ALA A 15 10.40 -11.57 14.24
CA ALA A 15 9.95 -11.05 12.94
C ALA A 15 10.61 -9.70 12.57
N THR A 16 10.98 -8.87 13.55
CA THR A 16 11.70 -7.60 13.31
C THR A 16 13.16 -7.81 12.89
N GLU A 17 13.74 -8.97 13.20
CA GLU A 17 15.12 -9.31 12.85
C GLU A 17 15.27 -9.84 11.41
N ILE A 18 14.16 -10.17 10.74
CA ILE A 18 14.17 -10.61 9.35
C ILE A 18 14.56 -9.43 8.45
N PRO A 19 15.62 -9.51 7.65
CA PRO A 19 16.02 -8.41 6.77
C PRO A 19 14.97 -8.13 5.69
N ILE A 20 14.81 -6.84 5.35
CA ILE A 20 13.98 -6.42 4.21
C ILE A 20 14.61 -6.83 2.87
N SER A 21 13.82 -6.79 1.80
CA SER A 21 14.32 -7.09 0.45
C SER A 21 15.37 -6.07 -0.03
N GLN A 22 16.21 -6.45 -1.00
CA GLN A 22 17.22 -5.54 -1.55
C GLN A 22 16.61 -4.28 -2.18
N GLN A 23 15.46 -4.42 -2.85
CA GLN A 23 14.74 -3.30 -3.47
C GLN A 23 14.20 -2.33 -2.41
N GLU A 24 13.57 -2.84 -1.34
CA GLU A 24 13.12 -2.00 -0.23
C GLU A 24 14.30 -1.31 0.46
N LYS A 25 15.42 -2.03 0.64
CA LYS A 25 16.63 -1.45 1.24
C LYS A 25 17.19 -0.29 0.43
N LEU A 26 17.17 -0.37 -0.91
CA LEU A 26 17.56 0.76 -1.78
C LEU A 26 16.67 1.98 -1.53
N ILE A 27 15.36 1.79 -1.44
CA ILE A 27 14.40 2.88 -1.16
C ILE A 27 14.65 3.49 0.22
N VAL A 28 14.82 2.68 1.27
CA VAL A 28 15.07 3.20 2.63
C VAL A 28 16.41 3.94 2.71
N ASN A 29 17.44 3.46 2.02
CA ASN A 29 18.72 4.15 1.91
C ASN A 29 18.54 5.50 1.18
N MET A 30 17.85 5.54 0.04
CA MET A 30 17.54 6.79 -0.66
C MET A 30 16.78 7.79 0.22
N ILE A 31 15.80 7.33 1.01
CA ILE A 31 15.08 8.19 1.97
C ILE A 31 16.06 8.76 3.01
N THR A 32 16.99 7.94 3.50
CA THR A 32 18.00 8.32 4.49
C THR A 32 18.98 9.34 3.93
N ASP A 33 19.55 9.07 2.76
CA ASP A 33 20.49 9.97 2.05
C ASP A 33 19.78 11.24 1.55
N GLY A 34 18.47 11.11 1.31
CA GLY A 34 17.56 12.19 0.97
C GLY A 34 17.46 13.29 2.02
N TYR A 35 17.79 12.98 3.28
CA TYR A 35 17.94 14.01 4.31
C TYR A 35 19.05 14.99 3.93
N ASP A 36 20.20 14.54 3.41
CA ASP A 36 21.28 15.45 3.00
C ASP A 36 21.05 16.01 1.59
N ASN A 37 20.71 15.13 0.65
CA ASN A 37 20.47 15.49 -0.74
C ASN A 37 18.99 15.33 -1.12
N ILE A 38 18.25 16.42 -0.96
CA ILE A 38 16.80 16.49 -1.21
C ILE A 38 16.43 16.20 -2.68
N ASN A 39 17.38 16.38 -3.62
CA ASN A 39 17.15 16.18 -5.05
C ASN A 39 17.76 14.86 -5.58
N ILE A 40 18.03 13.90 -4.69
CA ILE A 40 18.46 12.57 -5.07
C ILE A 40 17.47 11.93 -6.07
N ARG A 41 18.01 11.31 -7.11
CA ARG A 41 17.29 10.54 -8.13
C ARG A 41 18.11 9.31 -8.46
N GLU A 42 17.49 8.15 -8.43
CA GLU A 42 18.09 6.89 -8.87
C GLU A 42 17.22 6.24 -9.93
N ASN A 43 17.85 5.60 -10.90
CA ASN A 43 17.16 4.80 -11.90
C ASN A 43 17.70 3.38 -11.88
N HIS A 44 16.81 2.39 -11.89
CA HIS A 44 17.18 0.98 -11.88
C HIS A 44 17.62 0.47 -13.26
N ASN A 45 17.33 1.22 -14.33
CA ASN A 45 17.76 0.88 -15.68
C ASN A 45 19.28 1.01 -15.82
N GLN A 46 19.87 0.03 -16.50
CA GLN A 46 21.30 0.03 -16.78
C GLN A 46 21.54 0.34 -18.27
N SER A 47 22.43 1.28 -18.53
CA SER A 47 23.02 1.47 -19.86
C SER A 47 23.87 0.26 -20.23
N LEU A 48 24.13 0.08 -21.53
CA LEU A 48 25.02 -0.97 -22.00
C LEU A 48 26.43 -0.85 -21.37
N ALA A 49 26.92 0.38 -21.18
CA ALA A 49 28.22 0.63 -20.54
C ALA A 49 28.24 0.17 -19.06
N ASN A 50 27.17 0.44 -18.30
CA ASN A 50 27.05 -0.01 -16.90
C ASN A 50 26.91 -1.52 -16.79
N PHE A 51 26.09 -2.12 -17.66
CA PHE A 51 25.95 -3.58 -17.72
C PHE A 51 27.31 -4.27 -17.96
N MET A 52 28.14 -3.69 -18.82
CA MET A 52 29.49 -4.19 -19.12
C MET A 52 30.55 -3.81 -18.07
N ARG A 53 30.18 -3.08 -17.02
CA ARG A 53 31.07 -2.59 -15.93
C ARG A 53 32.29 -1.85 -16.47
N MET A 54 32.07 -0.93 -17.40
CA MET A 54 33.14 -0.16 -18.03
C MET A 54 33.67 0.91 -17.06
N ALA A 55 34.99 0.97 -16.89
CA ALA A 55 35.61 1.83 -15.86
C ALA A 55 35.90 3.27 -16.34
N ASN A 56 35.86 3.52 -17.65
CA ASN A 56 36.08 4.83 -18.23
C ASN A 56 35.21 4.98 -19.49
N VAL A 57 34.52 6.10 -19.62
CA VAL A 57 33.53 6.37 -20.67
C VAL A 57 34.16 7.00 -21.92
N GLN A 58 35.37 7.55 -21.80
CA GLN A 58 36.00 8.34 -22.85
C GLN A 58 36.44 7.44 -24.02
N GLY A 59 35.76 7.58 -25.17
CA GLY A 59 35.96 6.76 -26.37
C GLY A 59 35.18 5.43 -26.40
N VAL A 60 34.51 5.07 -25.30
CA VAL A 60 33.66 3.87 -25.21
C VAL A 60 32.36 4.06 -25.98
N HIS A 61 31.73 5.23 -25.87
CA HIS A 61 30.50 5.53 -26.61
C HIS A 61 30.69 5.41 -28.12
N ASP A 62 31.82 5.87 -28.65
CA ASP A 62 32.15 5.83 -30.07
C ASP A 62 32.18 4.36 -30.58
N TYR A 63 32.92 3.50 -29.89
CA TYR A 63 33.06 2.10 -30.27
C TYR A 63 31.77 1.29 -30.06
N VAL A 64 31.10 1.49 -28.91
CA VAL A 64 29.84 0.81 -28.60
C VAL A 64 28.78 1.16 -29.65
N TYR A 65 28.72 2.43 -30.06
CA TYR A 65 27.84 2.88 -31.13
C TYR A 65 28.14 2.16 -32.45
N ILE A 66 29.40 2.20 -32.93
CA ILE A 66 29.79 1.59 -34.20
C ILE A 66 29.49 0.08 -34.22
N LYS A 67 29.76 -0.62 -33.11
CA LYS A 67 29.64 -2.09 -33.04
C LYS A 67 28.20 -2.58 -32.83
N TYR A 68 27.40 -1.87 -32.03
CA TYR A 68 26.09 -2.34 -31.58
C TYR A 68 24.91 -1.53 -32.12
N PHE A 69 25.05 -0.23 -32.37
CA PHE A 69 23.90 0.65 -32.66
C PHE A 69 23.87 1.21 -34.09
N ASP A 70 25.02 1.40 -34.74
CA ASP A 70 25.15 2.05 -36.05
C ASP A 70 24.25 1.41 -37.13
N ARG A 71 24.24 0.07 -37.21
CA ARG A 71 23.37 -0.65 -38.16
C ARG A 71 21.89 -0.38 -37.90
N ASP A 72 21.46 -0.44 -36.65
CA ASP A 72 20.05 -0.29 -36.29
C ASP A 72 19.59 1.16 -36.46
N ILE A 73 20.45 2.14 -36.19
CA ILE A 73 20.17 3.57 -36.35
C ILE A 73 20.11 3.97 -37.83
N LYS A 74 21.06 3.51 -38.66
CA LYS A 74 21.02 3.74 -40.11
C LYS A 74 19.79 3.11 -40.77
N ASN A 75 19.33 1.97 -40.28
CA ASN A 75 18.09 1.34 -40.75
C ASN A 75 16.83 2.16 -40.40
N ILE A 76 16.89 3.07 -39.42
CA ILE A 76 15.78 3.95 -39.04
C ILE A 76 15.78 5.19 -39.93
N ASP A 77 16.89 5.93 -39.96
CA ASP A 77 17.08 7.08 -40.82
C ASP A 77 18.58 7.34 -41.04
N GLU A 78 19.09 6.95 -42.21
CA GLU A 78 20.50 7.12 -42.57
C GLU A 78 20.91 8.59 -42.65
N THR A 79 19.99 9.50 -42.97
CA THR A 79 20.31 10.93 -43.17
C THR A 79 20.64 11.64 -41.87
N LEU A 80 20.05 11.20 -40.76
CA LEU A 80 20.23 11.76 -39.42
C LEU A 80 21.23 10.97 -38.57
N ALA A 81 21.74 9.83 -39.06
CA ALA A 81 22.64 8.96 -38.32
C ALA A 81 23.97 9.68 -37.99
N PRO A 82 24.41 9.70 -36.71
CA PRO A 82 25.69 10.29 -36.30
C PRO A 82 26.88 9.71 -37.08
N LYS A 83 27.74 10.59 -37.61
CA LYS A 83 29.01 10.20 -38.24
C LYS A 83 30.11 10.11 -37.19
N VAL A 84 30.41 8.90 -36.76
CA VAL A 84 31.38 8.63 -35.68
C VAL A 84 32.67 8.03 -36.25
N SER A 85 33.82 8.62 -35.90
CA SER A 85 35.14 8.10 -36.23
C SER A 85 35.62 7.06 -35.20
N ASP A 86 36.24 5.98 -35.66
CA ASP A 86 36.74 4.91 -34.78
C ASP A 86 37.93 5.39 -33.92
N LYS A 87 37.72 5.54 -32.61
CA LYS A 87 38.77 5.91 -31.65
C LYS A 87 39.35 4.66 -30.97
N LYS A 88 40.67 4.63 -30.76
CA LYS A 88 41.36 3.53 -30.06
C LYS A 88 40.95 3.46 -28.58
N ILE A 89 40.31 2.35 -28.19
CA ILE A 89 40.02 2.03 -26.78
C ILE A 89 41.23 1.39 -26.08
N LYS A 90 41.30 1.54 -24.75
CA LYS A 90 42.23 0.81 -23.88
C LYS A 90 42.05 -0.73 -24.00
N LYS A 91 43.16 -1.48 -23.90
CA LYS A 91 43.15 -2.95 -24.01
C LYS A 91 42.24 -3.64 -22.98
N SER A 92 42.13 -3.09 -21.76
CA SER A 92 41.29 -3.63 -20.67
C SER A 92 39.80 -3.64 -21.02
N ASP A 93 39.31 -2.55 -21.62
CA ASP A 93 37.90 -2.40 -21.98
C ASP A 93 37.58 -3.21 -23.24
N LYS A 94 38.53 -3.26 -24.20
CA LYS A 94 38.44 -4.14 -25.37
C LYS A 94 38.31 -5.63 -24.97
N MET A 95 39.08 -6.07 -23.97
CA MET A 95 38.99 -7.44 -23.44
C MET A 95 37.60 -7.74 -22.82
N ARG A 96 37.00 -6.79 -22.08
CA ARG A 96 35.63 -6.92 -21.52
C ARG A 96 34.56 -6.96 -22.61
N LEU A 97 34.75 -6.22 -23.70
CA LEU A 97 33.87 -6.21 -24.89
C LEU A 97 33.96 -7.51 -25.70
N ASP A 98 35.14 -8.14 -25.77
CA ASP A 98 35.33 -9.41 -26.50
C ASP A 98 34.85 -10.63 -25.70
N LEU A 99 34.80 -10.54 -24.36
CA LEU A 99 34.23 -11.55 -23.47
C LEU A 99 32.68 -11.62 -23.56
N ASN A 100 32.03 -10.48 -23.84
CA ASN A 100 30.58 -10.36 -24.02
C ASN A 100 30.21 -10.36 -25.51
N LYS A 101 30.23 -11.54 -26.14
CA LYS A 101 29.80 -11.73 -27.54
C LYS A 101 28.37 -11.22 -27.76
N LYS A 102 28.10 -10.71 -28.97
CA LYS A 102 26.81 -10.12 -29.39
C LYS A 102 25.60 -11.03 -29.11
N GLU A 103 25.75 -12.33 -29.27
CA GLU A 103 24.73 -13.36 -29.00
C GLU A 103 24.24 -13.38 -27.54
N LYS A 104 25.11 -13.09 -26.56
CA LYS A 104 24.73 -13.01 -25.14
C LYS A 104 24.05 -11.69 -24.77
N LEU A 105 24.17 -10.67 -25.61
CA LEU A 105 23.60 -9.32 -25.39
C LEU A 105 22.22 -9.16 -26.03
N GLU A 106 21.81 -10.06 -26.94
CA GLU A 106 20.48 -10.02 -27.56
C GLU A 106 19.36 -10.33 -26.55
N THR A 107 19.63 -11.15 -25.53
CA THR A 107 18.69 -11.50 -24.46
C THR A 107 18.68 -10.50 -23.30
N VAL A 108 19.64 -9.58 -23.25
CA VAL A 108 19.75 -8.57 -22.19
C VAL A 108 18.90 -7.35 -22.54
N ASP A 109 18.19 -6.82 -21.55
CA ASP A 109 17.41 -5.60 -21.64
C ASP A 109 18.23 -4.42 -21.06
N TYR A 110 18.91 -3.68 -21.94
CA TYR A 110 19.64 -2.46 -21.58
C TYR A 110 18.93 -1.23 -22.16
N PHE A 111 19.14 -0.08 -21.53
CA PHE A 111 18.31 1.10 -21.77
C PHE A 111 18.32 1.60 -23.22
N GLU A 112 19.47 1.63 -23.90
CA GLU A 112 19.57 2.07 -25.29
C GLU A 112 18.71 1.22 -26.25
N LYS A 113 18.52 -0.07 -25.96
CA LYS A 113 17.66 -0.96 -26.76
C LYS A 113 16.21 -0.49 -26.72
N LYS A 114 15.73 -0.01 -25.56
CA LYS A 114 14.38 0.54 -25.37
C LYS A 114 14.20 1.85 -26.15
N ILE A 115 15.21 2.71 -26.17
CA ILE A 115 15.22 3.94 -27.01
C ILE A 115 15.12 3.56 -28.49
N ILE A 116 15.97 2.65 -28.97
CA ILE A 116 16.00 2.22 -30.37
C ILE A 116 14.69 1.53 -30.79
N SER A 117 14.09 0.69 -29.93
CA SER A 117 12.79 0.08 -30.24
C SER A 117 11.68 1.12 -30.33
N THR A 118 11.70 2.12 -29.45
CA THR A 118 10.73 3.22 -29.47
C THR A 118 10.89 4.07 -30.72
N LEU A 119 12.13 4.36 -31.14
CA LEU A 119 12.44 5.03 -32.39
C LEU A 119 11.91 4.27 -33.62
N LYS A 120 12.17 2.95 -33.69
CA LYS A 120 11.67 2.09 -34.78
C LYS A 120 10.14 2.11 -34.85
N ASN A 121 9.48 2.04 -33.68
CA ASN A 121 8.02 2.09 -33.62
C ASN A 121 7.47 3.45 -34.06
N LEU A 122 8.10 4.55 -33.62
CA LEU A 122 7.74 5.92 -34.00
C LEU A 122 7.85 6.11 -35.52
N THR A 123 8.97 5.75 -36.13
CA THR A 123 9.16 5.91 -37.58
C THR A 123 8.27 4.98 -38.39
N SER A 124 8.01 3.75 -37.91
CA SER A 124 7.08 2.82 -38.58
C SER A 124 5.64 3.32 -38.65
N CYS A 125 5.25 4.23 -37.76
CA CYS A 125 3.93 4.86 -37.77
C CYS A 125 3.76 5.89 -38.89
N ILE A 126 4.88 6.37 -39.46
CA ILE A 126 4.94 7.39 -40.48
C ILE A 126 5.17 6.70 -41.83
N LYS A 127 4.17 6.75 -42.72
CA LYS A 127 4.34 6.34 -44.13
C LYS A 127 4.38 7.56 -45.01
N THR A 128 5.49 7.77 -45.71
CA THR A 128 5.60 8.77 -46.78
C THR A 128 5.21 8.13 -48.11
N LYS A 129 4.14 8.60 -48.74
CA LYS A 129 3.81 8.27 -50.13
C LYS A 129 3.44 9.57 -50.85
N ASP A 130 4.16 9.88 -51.92
CA ASP A 130 3.93 11.06 -52.77
C ASP A 130 3.89 12.39 -51.98
N ASP A 131 4.94 12.68 -51.18
CA ASP A 131 5.08 13.86 -50.31
C ASP A 131 3.95 14.11 -49.29
N THR A 132 3.01 13.18 -49.16
CA THR A 132 1.98 13.20 -48.12
C THR A 132 2.31 12.20 -47.01
N ILE A 133 2.33 12.70 -45.76
CA ILE A 133 2.55 11.88 -44.57
C ILE A 133 1.22 11.23 -44.18
N LYS A 134 1.17 9.90 -44.18
CA LYS A 134 0.03 9.14 -43.65
C LYS A 134 0.42 8.42 -42.37
N PHE A 135 -0.33 8.68 -41.30
CA PHE A 135 -0.22 7.96 -40.04
C PHE A 135 -0.95 6.62 -40.12
N LYS A 136 -0.38 5.58 -39.51
CA LYS A 136 -1.12 4.33 -39.25
C LYS A 136 -2.23 4.55 -38.21
N SER A 137 -1.94 5.37 -37.19
CA SER A 137 -2.88 5.85 -36.17
C SER A 137 -2.26 7.07 -35.47
N THR A 138 -3.01 8.16 -35.37
CA THR A 138 -2.57 9.42 -34.72
C THR A 138 -2.28 9.23 -33.24
N SER A 139 -3.11 8.46 -32.53
CA SER A 139 -2.91 8.17 -31.10
C SER A 139 -1.65 7.35 -30.84
N THR A 140 -1.32 6.42 -31.74
CA THR A 140 -0.12 5.58 -31.64
C THR A 140 1.16 6.36 -31.92
N PHE A 141 1.12 7.31 -32.86
CA PHE A 141 2.24 8.22 -33.11
C PHE A 141 2.56 9.06 -31.87
N HIS A 142 1.55 9.75 -31.32
CA HIS A 142 1.70 10.58 -30.12
C HIS A 142 2.16 9.76 -28.91
N LEU A 143 1.66 8.52 -28.75
CA LEU A 143 2.11 7.60 -27.72
C LEU A 143 3.63 7.39 -27.77
N TYR A 144 4.19 7.01 -28.94
CA TYR A 144 5.63 6.76 -29.06
C TYR A 144 6.45 8.05 -29.03
N TYR A 145 5.93 9.17 -29.55
CA TYR A 145 6.62 10.47 -29.51
C TYR A 145 6.80 10.94 -28.06
N VAL A 146 5.72 10.98 -27.28
CA VAL A 146 5.76 11.36 -25.86
C VAL A 146 6.59 10.37 -25.05
N SER A 147 6.52 9.06 -25.35
CA SER A 147 7.37 8.05 -24.71
C SER A 147 8.85 8.35 -24.93
N LEU A 148 9.24 8.62 -26.17
CA LEU A 148 10.63 8.92 -26.50
C LEU A 148 11.10 10.22 -25.85
N HIS A 149 10.27 11.28 -25.89
CA HIS A 149 10.54 12.56 -25.22
C HIS A 149 10.85 12.38 -23.74
N LYS A 150 10.05 11.57 -23.03
CA LYS A 150 10.26 11.32 -21.60
C LYS A 150 11.43 10.38 -21.32
N LEU A 151 11.65 9.36 -22.15
CA LEU A 151 12.77 8.41 -21.96
C LEU A 151 14.14 9.10 -22.04
N ILE A 152 14.33 10.04 -22.97
CA ILE A 152 15.63 10.74 -23.11
C ILE A 152 15.92 11.74 -21.98
N ALA A 153 14.90 12.07 -21.16
CA ALA A 153 15.02 12.97 -20.01
C ALA A 153 15.34 12.24 -18.69
N LEU A 154 15.36 10.91 -18.68
CA LEU A 154 15.64 10.10 -17.48
C LEU A 154 17.10 10.18 -17.03
N ASN A 155 17.32 10.10 -15.71
CA ASN A 155 18.66 10.15 -15.13
C ASN A 155 19.32 8.78 -15.10
N ILE A 156 19.88 8.34 -16.23
CA ILE A 156 20.59 7.06 -16.35
C ILE A 156 22.06 7.31 -16.66
N GLU A 157 22.93 6.69 -15.87
CA GLU A 157 24.37 6.84 -16.01
C GLU A 157 24.90 6.15 -17.27
N HIS A 158 25.80 6.85 -17.96
CA HIS A 158 26.58 6.33 -19.10
C HIS A 158 25.76 5.82 -20.29
N VAL A 159 24.56 6.38 -20.52
CA VAL A 159 23.79 6.15 -21.76
C VAL A 159 24.58 6.66 -22.97
N ASN A 160 24.54 5.91 -24.08
CA ASN A 160 25.26 6.30 -25.29
C ASN A 160 24.84 7.67 -25.85
N THR A 161 25.79 8.61 -25.90
CA THR A 161 25.57 9.99 -26.34
C THR A 161 25.09 10.10 -27.79
N HIS A 162 25.62 9.27 -28.70
CA HIS A 162 25.23 9.26 -30.12
C HIS A 162 23.79 8.77 -30.31
N VAL A 163 23.35 7.80 -29.49
CA VAL A 163 21.96 7.32 -29.52
C VAL A 163 21.00 8.40 -29.02
N LEU A 164 21.38 9.13 -27.97
CA LEU A 164 20.59 10.26 -27.45
C LEU A 164 20.51 11.42 -28.44
N GLU A 165 21.61 11.77 -29.08
CA GLU A 165 21.66 12.81 -30.12
C GLU A 165 20.77 12.45 -31.30
N PHE A 166 20.87 11.21 -31.80
CA PHE A 166 19.99 10.72 -32.86
C PHE A 166 18.51 10.79 -32.46
N ALA A 167 18.17 10.38 -31.23
CA ALA A 167 16.81 10.45 -30.74
C ALA A 167 16.26 11.89 -30.69
N LYS A 168 17.08 12.86 -30.26
CA LYS A 168 16.72 14.29 -30.26
C LYS A 168 16.48 14.81 -31.68
N ASN A 169 17.37 14.47 -32.63
CA ASN A 169 17.22 14.89 -34.03
C ASN A 169 15.93 14.34 -34.66
N ILE A 170 15.54 13.11 -34.32
CA ILE A 170 14.27 12.52 -34.77
C ILE A 170 13.06 13.24 -34.16
N LEU A 171 13.09 13.58 -32.86
CA LEU A 171 12.01 14.34 -32.22
C LEU A 171 11.86 15.74 -32.85
N GLU A 172 12.97 16.40 -33.17
CA GLU A 172 12.98 17.72 -33.82
C GLU A 172 12.42 17.64 -35.24
N LYS A 173 12.83 16.64 -36.03
CA LYS A 173 12.32 16.42 -37.40
C LYS A 173 10.80 16.26 -37.46
N TYR A 174 10.20 15.62 -36.46
CA TYR A 174 8.76 15.35 -36.42
C TYR A 174 7.97 16.27 -35.47
N SER A 175 8.61 17.30 -34.92
CA SER A 175 7.97 18.25 -33.98
C SER A 175 6.71 18.90 -34.56
N ASN A 176 6.73 19.31 -35.83
CA ASN A 176 5.61 19.94 -36.53
C ASN A 176 4.38 19.04 -36.72
N LEU A 177 4.53 17.73 -36.52
CA LEU A 177 3.44 16.75 -36.63
C LEU A 177 2.71 16.51 -35.31
N VAL A 178 3.24 17.05 -34.21
CA VAL A 178 2.69 16.85 -32.86
C VAL A 178 1.54 17.82 -32.62
N ASN A 179 0.40 17.29 -32.21
CA ASN A 179 -0.78 18.06 -31.85
C ASN A 179 -1.11 17.88 -30.37
N ILE A 180 -1.11 19.00 -29.62
CA ILE A 180 -1.41 19.04 -28.18
C ILE A 180 -2.84 18.57 -27.88
N ALA A 181 -3.82 18.95 -28.70
CA ALA A 181 -5.22 18.53 -28.54
C ALA A 181 -5.40 17.02 -28.74
N ASP A 182 -4.64 16.40 -29.65
CA ASP A 182 -4.65 14.94 -29.83
C ASP A 182 -4.00 14.22 -28.64
N ILE A 183 -2.89 14.75 -28.11
CA ILE A 183 -2.25 14.22 -26.89
C ILE A 183 -3.22 14.31 -25.71
N PHE A 184 -3.90 15.45 -25.55
CA PHE A 184 -4.90 15.68 -24.52
C PHE A 184 -6.05 14.68 -24.64
N THR A 185 -6.64 14.52 -25.83
CA THR A 185 -7.79 13.62 -26.07
C THR A 185 -7.44 12.15 -25.81
N HIS A 186 -6.19 11.75 -26.07
CA HIS A 186 -5.71 10.39 -25.87
C HIS A 186 -4.83 10.22 -24.61
N ALA A 187 -4.87 11.17 -23.68
CA ALA A 187 -4.07 11.15 -22.46
C ALA A 187 -4.19 9.87 -21.61
N PRO A 188 -5.36 9.20 -21.48
CA PRO A 188 -5.45 7.93 -20.75
C PRO A 188 -4.57 6.83 -21.35
N LEU A 189 -4.41 6.79 -22.67
CA LEU A 189 -3.51 5.84 -23.35
C LEU A 189 -2.05 6.28 -23.23
N ILE A 190 -1.78 7.57 -23.45
CA ILE A 190 -0.43 8.13 -23.60
C ILE A 190 0.30 8.32 -22.26
N LEU A 191 -0.43 8.72 -21.22
CA LEU A 191 0.12 9.09 -19.91
C LEU A 191 -0.18 8.03 -18.85
N GLU A 192 -1.41 7.55 -18.75
CA GLU A 192 -1.85 6.67 -17.65
C GLU A 192 -1.54 5.19 -17.92
N LYS A 193 -1.74 4.69 -19.15
CA LYS A 193 -1.51 3.27 -19.52
C LYS A 193 -0.14 2.98 -20.15
N ASN A 194 0.75 3.97 -20.20
CA ASN A 194 2.00 3.85 -20.94
C ASN A 194 3.12 3.20 -20.11
N LYS A 195 3.26 1.88 -20.29
CA LYS A 195 4.27 1.06 -19.59
C LYS A 195 5.71 1.52 -19.83
N LEU A 196 6.04 2.06 -21.01
CA LEU A 196 7.41 2.49 -21.31
C LEU A 196 7.85 3.66 -20.42
N ILE A 197 6.94 4.57 -20.07
CA ILE A 197 7.29 5.69 -19.18
C ILE A 197 7.28 5.22 -17.73
N ILE A 198 6.24 4.48 -17.33
CA ILE A 198 6.03 4.05 -15.94
C ILE A 198 7.17 3.15 -15.46
N ASP A 199 7.54 2.13 -16.25
CA ASP A 199 8.53 1.13 -15.84
C ASP A 199 9.96 1.66 -15.85
N ASN A 200 10.21 2.79 -16.49
CA ASN A 200 11.56 3.35 -16.61
C ASN A 200 11.75 4.66 -15.83
N ALA A 201 10.72 5.12 -15.12
CA ALA A 201 10.76 6.37 -14.38
C ALA A 201 11.85 6.39 -13.28
N ASP A 202 12.44 7.55 -13.05
CA ASP A 202 13.36 7.78 -11.94
C ASP A 202 12.63 7.62 -10.61
N ILE A 203 13.27 6.93 -9.66
CA ILE A 203 12.86 6.90 -8.27
C ILE A 203 13.47 8.14 -7.60
N ALA A 204 12.61 8.95 -6.98
CA ALA A 204 13.00 10.16 -6.28
C ALA A 204 12.14 10.36 -5.04
N LEU A 205 12.61 11.20 -4.11
CA LEU A 205 11.82 11.58 -2.93
C LEU A 205 10.53 12.28 -3.34
N TYR A 206 9.45 11.97 -2.64
CA TYR A 206 8.20 12.70 -2.78
C TYR A 206 8.34 14.14 -2.29
N GLN A 207 7.57 15.06 -2.87
CA GLN A 207 7.65 16.49 -2.52
C GLN A 207 7.47 16.75 -1.02
N HIS A 208 6.51 16.08 -0.38
CA HIS A 208 6.28 16.20 1.05
C HIS A 208 7.47 15.70 1.90
N GLN A 209 8.23 14.70 1.45
CA GLN A 209 9.46 14.24 2.13
C GLN A 209 10.55 15.32 2.03
N LYS A 210 10.67 15.96 0.87
CA LYS A 210 11.58 17.09 0.67
C LYS A 210 11.24 18.25 1.62
N ASP A 211 9.97 18.57 1.73
CA ASP A 211 9.49 19.69 2.53
C ASP A 211 9.67 19.45 4.03
N ILE A 212 9.39 18.22 4.51
CA ILE A 212 9.59 17.89 5.92
C ILE A 212 11.08 17.84 6.29
N PHE A 213 11.95 17.34 5.40
CA PHE A 213 13.41 17.36 5.64
C PHE A 213 13.98 18.79 5.65
N ARG A 214 13.39 19.72 4.90
CA ARG A 214 13.73 21.15 4.98
C ARG A 214 13.24 21.78 6.28
N ALA A 215 11.98 21.52 6.65
CA ALA A 215 11.36 22.08 7.84
C ALA A 215 12.03 21.61 9.15
N LEU A 216 12.56 20.38 9.15
CA LEU A 216 13.17 19.75 10.33
C LEU A 216 14.69 19.62 10.19
N ARG A 217 15.38 20.69 9.79
CA ARG A 217 16.84 20.77 9.93
C ARG A 217 17.22 21.10 11.37
N ASN A 218 18.22 20.39 11.90
CA ASN A 218 18.72 20.60 13.25
C ASN A 218 20.25 20.71 13.31
N PRO A 219 20.83 21.85 12.89
CA PRO A 219 22.28 22.01 12.79
C PRO A 219 23.01 21.98 14.14
N GLN A 220 22.32 22.28 15.24
CA GLN A 220 22.89 22.31 16.60
C GLN A 220 22.82 20.95 17.32
N PHE A 221 22.31 19.91 16.66
CA PHE A 221 22.09 18.59 17.25
C PHE A 221 23.34 18.03 17.95
N GLU A 222 24.46 17.96 17.23
CA GLU A 222 25.71 17.39 17.74
C GLU A 222 26.28 18.21 18.91
N ASN A 223 26.30 19.54 18.76
CA ASN A 223 26.80 20.45 19.80
C ASN A 223 26.00 20.32 21.09
N ARG A 224 24.66 20.33 21.03
CA ARG A 224 23.83 20.16 22.23
C ARG A 224 23.99 18.78 22.87
N GLN A 225 24.17 17.74 22.06
CA GLN A 225 24.36 16.38 22.59
C GLN A 225 25.70 16.25 23.35
N LEU A 226 26.77 16.85 22.82
CA LEU A 226 28.08 16.87 23.47
C LEU A 226 28.00 17.58 24.83
N VAL A 227 27.49 18.81 24.86
CA VAL A 227 27.34 19.59 26.09
C VAL A 227 26.45 18.87 27.10
N PHE A 228 25.34 18.27 26.66
CA PHE A 228 24.46 17.49 27.54
C PHE A 228 25.18 16.30 28.18
N THR A 229 26.02 15.60 27.42
CA THR A 229 26.75 14.43 27.91
C THR A 229 27.82 14.85 28.92
N GLU A 230 28.52 15.95 28.67
CA GLU A 230 29.50 16.53 29.60
C GLU A 230 28.83 16.93 30.91
N VAL A 231 27.77 17.75 30.84
CA VAL A 231 27.01 18.21 32.00
C VAL A 231 26.43 17.04 32.81
N CYS A 232 25.89 16.01 32.15
CA CYS A 232 25.38 14.82 32.86
C CYS A 232 26.49 14.04 33.57
N ASN A 233 27.69 13.98 32.98
CA ASN A 233 28.83 13.33 33.62
C ASN A 233 29.35 14.14 34.80
N ASP A 234 29.34 15.47 34.69
CA ASP A 234 29.74 16.37 35.78
C ASP A 234 28.76 16.25 36.94
N ILE A 235 27.44 16.25 36.68
CA ILE A 235 26.41 16.04 37.72
C ILE A 235 26.61 14.73 38.48
N LYS A 236 27.03 13.65 37.79
CA LYS A 236 27.28 12.34 38.43
C LYS A 236 28.55 12.33 39.28
N LYS A 237 29.47 13.26 39.07
CA LYS A 237 30.74 13.39 39.79
C LYS A 237 30.72 14.47 40.88
N LEU A 238 29.63 15.23 40.98
CA LEU A 238 29.52 16.29 41.99
C LEU A 238 29.55 15.67 43.39
N ASP A 239 30.44 16.18 44.23
CA ASP A 239 30.58 15.82 45.64
C ASP A 239 30.18 17.01 46.54
N GLU A 240 29.96 16.77 47.84
CA GLU A 240 29.55 17.83 48.79
C GLU A 240 30.60 18.95 48.98
N ASP A 241 31.85 18.68 48.59
CA ASP A 241 33.00 19.59 48.72
C ASP A 241 33.21 20.53 47.52
N ASP A 242 32.41 20.41 46.46
CA ASP A 242 32.55 21.23 45.24
C ASP A 242 32.08 22.69 45.42
N GLU A 243 32.71 23.63 44.71
CA GLU A 243 32.37 25.05 44.76
C GLU A 243 30.89 25.31 44.37
N GLN A 244 30.16 26.07 45.20
CA GLN A 244 28.74 26.33 45.00
C GLN A 244 28.42 26.98 43.65
N ASP A 245 29.28 27.90 43.19
CA ASP A 245 29.13 28.59 41.91
C ASP A 245 29.24 27.61 40.72
N TYR A 246 30.13 26.61 40.83
CA TYR A 246 30.28 25.56 39.82
C TYR A 246 29.05 24.64 39.80
N VAL A 247 28.60 24.19 40.98
CA VAL A 247 27.38 23.37 41.13
C VAL A 247 26.15 24.07 40.55
N GLU A 248 25.99 25.37 40.82
CA GLU A 248 24.88 26.17 40.30
C GLU A 248 24.96 26.34 38.77
N THR A 249 26.16 26.55 38.23
CA THR A 249 26.38 26.67 36.78
C THR A 249 26.02 25.38 36.04
N VAL A 250 26.48 24.22 36.53
CA VAL A 250 26.18 22.91 35.95
C VAL A 250 24.67 22.62 36.00
N LYS A 251 24.03 22.88 37.16
CA LYS A 251 22.57 22.69 37.32
C LYS A 251 21.75 23.64 36.43
N THR A 252 22.20 24.87 36.25
CA THR A 252 21.53 25.86 35.39
C THR A 252 21.66 25.48 33.92
N THR A 253 22.85 25.06 33.50
CA THR A 253 23.10 24.57 32.13
C THR A 253 22.26 23.32 31.84
N HIS A 254 22.18 22.38 32.78
CA HIS A 254 21.29 21.22 32.65
C HIS A 254 19.82 21.64 32.52
N ARG A 255 19.35 22.57 33.36
CA ARG A 255 17.98 23.13 33.26
C ARG A 255 17.71 23.76 31.89
N GLN A 256 18.67 24.49 31.34
CA GLN A 256 18.54 25.07 30.00
C GLN A 256 18.40 23.99 28.91
N LEU A 257 19.17 22.91 28.99
CA LEU A 257 19.14 21.82 27.99
C LEU A 257 17.86 20.96 28.05
N ILE A 258 17.18 20.94 29.20
CA ILE A 258 15.87 20.28 29.38
C ILE A 258 14.68 21.24 29.23
N THR A 259 14.94 22.53 28.99
CA THR A 259 13.89 23.52 28.71
C THR A 259 13.82 23.77 27.21
N PRO A 260 12.64 23.68 26.57
CA PRO A 260 12.50 23.96 25.14
C PRO A 260 12.99 25.36 24.74
N THR A 261 13.88 25.44 23.76
CA THR A 261 14.28 26.72 23.16
C THR A 261 13.56 26.98 21.83
N ILE A 262 13.26 25.92 21.07
CA ILE A 262 12.59 25.97 19.78
C ILE A 262 11.45 24.97 19.77
N SER A 263 10.25 25.45 19.42
CA SER A 263 9.05 24.64 19.38
C SER A 263 8.46 24.66 17.98
N ARG A 264 8.22 23.48 17.41
CA ARG A 264 7.68 23.34 16.06
C ARG A 264 6.61 22.26 16.00
N LEU A 265 5.43 22.65 15.51
CA LEU A 265 4.34 21.74 15.20
C LEU A 265 4.25 21.56 13.69
N VAL A 266 4.47 20.34 13.20
CA VAL A 266 4.35 19.99 11.79
C VAL A 266 3.07 19.19 11.57
N LEU A 267 2.14 19.75 10.82
CA LEU A 267 0.95 19.06 10.33
C LEU A 267 1.33 18.40 9.00
N TYR A 268 1.55 17.09 9.02
CA TYR A 268 2.11 16.35 7.89
C TYR A 268 1.06 15.48 7.20
N SER A 269 0.44 16.04 6.15
CA SER A 269 -0.55 15.36 5.32
C SER A 269 0.03 14.96 3.96
N ALA A 270 0.06 13.65 3.73
CA ALA A 270 0.43 13.10 2.44
C ALA A 270 -0.40 11.85 2.14
N PRO A 271 -0.59 11.48 0.86
CA PRO A 271 -1.36 10.30 0.49
C PRO A 271 -0.81 9.04 1.17
N THR A 272 -1.66 8.03 1.34
CA THR A 272 -1.19 6.78 1.93
C THR A 272 -0.32 5.99 0.94
N GLY A 273 0.74 5.34 1.42
CA GLY A 273 1.66 4.56 0.59
C GLY A 273 2.84 5.38 0.02
N THR A 274 2.97 6.67 0.35
CA THR A 274 4.07 7.55 -0.09
C THR A 274 5.25 7.62 0.90
N GLY A 275 5.36 6.65 1.80
CA GLY A 275 6.51 6.55 2.71
C GLY A 275 6.48 7.48 3.93
N LYS A 276 5.34 8.04 4.33
CA LYS A 276 5.20 8.83 5.58
C LYS A 276 5.82 8.12 6.80
N THR A 277 5.41 6.90 7.06
CA THR A 277 5.90 6.06 8.18
C THR A 277 7.41 5.80 8.14
N LEU A 278 8.08 5.89 6.97
CA LEU A 278 9.54 5.71 6.84
C LEU A 278 10.34 7.01 7.02
N THR A 279 9.69 8.18 6.90
CA THR A 279 10.29 9.51 7.11
C THR A 279 11.11 9.62 8.42
N PRO A 280 10.69 9.05 9.56
CA PRO A 280 11.45 9.10 10.81
C PRO A 280 12.86 8.50 10.72
N ILE A 281 13.09 7.51 9.85
CA ILE A 281 14.41 6.86 9.70
C ILE A 281 15.47 7.85 9.21
N ALA A 282 15.07 8.79 8.35
CA ALA A 282 15.92 9.86 7.86
C ALA A 282 16.08 10.98 8.90
N LEU A 283 14.98 11.38 9.56
CA LEU A 283 14.99 12.41 10.60
C LEU A 283 15.86 12.02 11.81
N ALA A 284 15.98 10.70 12.09
CA ALA A 284 16.86 10.15 13.13
C ALA A 284 18.35 10.50 12.95
N LYS A 285 18.75 11.08 11.81
CA LYS A 285 20.09 11.64 11.62
C LYS A 285 20.34 12.91 12.45
N SER A 286 19.28 13.67 12.73
CA SER A 286 19.34 15.02 13.35
C SER A 286 18.44 15.20 14.57
N TYR A 287 17.72 14.13 14.94
CA TYR A 287 16.86 14.06 16.10
C TYR A 287 16.90 12.65 16.69
N LYS A 288 16.51 12.54 17.95
CA LYS A 288 16.13 11.30 18.59
C LYS A 288 14.61 11.19 18.56
N ILE A 289 14.09 10.14 17.94
CA ILE A 289 12.68 10.06 17.60
C ILE A 289 11.91 9.29 18.66
N LEU A 290 10.79 9.84 19.11
CA LEU A 290 9.71 9.10 19.76
C LEU A 290 8.60 8.87 18.74
N PHE A 291 8.54 7.65 18.21
CA PHE A 291 7.54 7.24 17.24
C PHE A 291 6.32 6.69 17.97
N VAL A 292 5.20 7.41 17.89
CA VAL A 292 3.92 7.05 18.50
C VAL A 292 3.02 6.42 17.45
N CYS A 293 2.52 5.22 17.72
CA CYS A 293 1.58 4.54 16.84
C CYS A 293 0.44 3.90 17.63
N ALA A 294 -0.81 4.11 17.19
CA ALA A 294 -1.96 3.45 17.80
C ALA A 294 -2.03 1.95 17.44
N ALA A 295 -1.40 1.56 16.33
CA ALA A 295 -1.47 0.21 15.78
C ALA A 295 -0.09 -0.47 15.75
N ARG A 296 0.07 -1.51 16.57
CA ARG A 296 1.35 -2.21 16.85
C ARG A 296 2.14 -2.65 15.63
N HIS A 297 1.51 -3.24 14.62
CA HIS A 297 2.19 -3.71 13.41
C HIS A 297 2.77 -2.57 12.56
N VAL A 298 2.29 -1.33 12.70
CA VAL A 298 2.88 -0.15 12.04
C VAL A 298 4.24 0.14 12.66
N GLY A 299 4.31 0.14 14.00
CA GLY A 299 5.57 0.28 14.73
C GLY A 299 6.56 -0.86 14.41
N LEU A 300 6.09 -2.10 14.34
CA LEU A 300 6.94 -3.24 13.97
C LEU A 300 7.46 -3.16 12.52
N ALA A 301 6.64 -2.67 11.58
CA ALA A 301 7.08 -2.46 10.21
C ALA A 301 8.16 -1.37 10.11
N LEU A 302 8.02 -0.28 10.87
CA LEU A 302 9.07 0.73 10.98
C LEU A 302 10.35 0.16 11.59
N ALA A 303 10.23 -0.60 12.69
CA ALA A 303 11.36 -1.23 13.37
C ALA A 303 12.18 -2.11 12.43
N LYS A 304 11.52 -2.97 11.64
CA LYS A 304 12.16 -3.86 10.67
C LYS A 304 12.98 -3.08 9.62
N ASN A 305 12.43 -1.98 9.11
CA ASN A 305 13.14 -1.11 8.16
C ASN A 305 14.33 -0.39 8.82
N ALA A 306 14.13 0.13 10.03
CA ALA A 306 15.16 0.83 10.80
C ALA A 306 16.35 -0.08 11.15
N ILE A 307 16.09 -1.31 11.62
CA ILE A 307 17.13 -2.31 11.92
C ILE A 307 17.92 -2.67 10.64
N SER A 308 17.22 -2.84 9.51
CA SER A 308 17.84 -3.24 8.23
C SER A 308 18.83 -2.24 7.65
N VAL A 309 18.69 -0.95 8.01
CA VAL A 309 19.64 0.13 7.67
C VAL A 309 20.57 0.51 8.84
N GLY A 310 20.54 -0.26 9.93
CA GLY A 310 21.48 -0.13 11.04
C GLY A 310 21.13 0.94 12.08
N ARG A 311 19.87 1.43 12.13
CA ARG A 311 19.42 2.34 13.19
C ARG A 311 19.27 1.60 14.53
N LYS A 312 19.48 2.34 15.62
CA LYS A 312 19.41 1.82 16.98
C LYS A 312 18.04 2.10 17.58
N ILE A 313 17.27 1.05 17.87
CA ILE A 313 15.87 1.18 18.27
C ILE A 313 15.58 0.62 19.67
N ALA A 314 14.47 1.08 20.25
CA ALA A 314 13.90 0.56 21.48
C ALA A 314 12.36 0.47 21.38
N PHE A 315 11.76 -0.40 22.18
CA PHE A 315 10.31 -0.63 22.20
C PHE A 315 9.72 -0.32 23.57
N ALA A 316 8.62 0.42 23.55
CA ALA A 316 7.80 0.76 24.72
C ALA A 316 6.31 0.55 24.39
N PHE A 317 5.88 -0.71 24.36
CA PHE A 317 4.48 -1.10 24.17
C PHE A 317 3.90 -1.64 25.49
N GLY A 318 2.75 -1.11 25.89
CA GLY A 318 2.09 -1.47 27.15
C GLY A 318 2.96 -1.23 28.40
N CYS A 319 3.84 -0.22 28.39
CA CYS A 319 4.74 0.09 29.50
C CYS A 319 4.09 1.02 30.52
N GLU A 320 4.35 0.78 31.81
CA GLU A 320 3.92 1.65 32.91
C GLU A 320 5.13 2.32 33.58
N SER A 321 6.29 1.69 33.48
CA SER A 321 7.55 2.15 34.07
C SER A 321 8.72 2.02 33.09
N ALA A 322 9.83 2.72 33.37
CA ALA A 322 11.04 2.66 32.56
C ALA A 322 11.63 1.23 32.49
N ASP A 323 11.41 0.41 33.52
CA ASP A 323 11.88 -0.97 33.61
C ASP A 323 11.20 -1.90 32.59
N ASP A 324 10.05 -1.48 32.04
CA ASP A 324 9.32 -2.22 31.03
C ASP A 324 9.89 -2.04 29.62
N ILE A 325 10.69 -0.99 29.41
CA ILE A 325 11.27 -0.66 28.10
C ILE A 325 12.27 -1.76 27.70
N ARG A 326 12.27 -2.12 26.42
CA ARG A 326 13.17 -3.15 25.87
C ARG A 326 14.03 -2.55 24.77
N LEU A 327 15.34 -2.62 24.97
CA LEU A 327 16.33 -2.18 23.99
C LEU A 327 16.60 -3.29 22.99
N HIS A 328 16.64 -2.95 21.70
CA HIS A 328 17.12 -3.88 20.70
C HIS A 328 18.63 -4.11 20.89
N TYR A 329 19.15 -5.28 20.49
CA TYR A 329 20.56 -5.63 20.67
C TYR A 329 21.54 -4.64 20.03
N SER A 330 21.13 -3.95 18.96
CA SER A 330 21.93 -2.90 18.32
C SER A 330 22.02 -1.60 19.14
N ALA A 331 21.05 -1.35 20.03
CA ALA A 331 20.98 -0.20 20.91
C ALA A 331 21.57 -0.47 22.31
N ALA A 332 21.76 -1.74 22.68
CA ALA A 332 22.31 -2.12 23.98
C ALA A 332 23.75 -1.61 24.19
N SER A 333 23.96 -0.75 25.18
CA SER A 333 25.30 -0.29 25.60
C SER A 333 25.95 -1.25 26.59
N VAL A 334 25.17 -1.80 27.53
CA VAL A 334 25.62 -2.73 28.56
C VAL A 334 24.93 -4.07 28.39
N PHE A 335 25.70 -5.13 28.14
CA PHE A 335 25.18 -6.50 27.99
C PHE A 335 26.20 -7.55 28.41
N THR A 336 25.69 -8.66 28.93
CA THR A 336 26.53 -9.82 29.26
C THR A 336 26.76 -10.65 27.99
N ARG A 337 27.97 -11.09 27.68
CA ARG A 337 28.23 -12.00 26.56
C ARG A 337 28.22 -13.46 27.02
N ASN A 338 27.62 -14.33 26.22
CA ASN A 338 27.70 -15.76 26.46
C ASN A 338 29.12 -16.26 26.17
N LYS A 339 29.81 -16.76 27.20
CA LYS A 339 31.21 -17.22 27.11
C LYS A 339 31.41 -18.39 26.13
N ARG A 340 30.38 -19.16 25.80
CA ARG A 340 30.47 -20.33 24.90
C ARG A 340 30.16 -20.01 23.44
N THR A 341 29.16 -19.17 23.19
CA THR A 341 28.68 -18.87 21.82
C THR A 341 29.11 -17.51 21.30
N GLY A 342 29.65 -16.64 22.16
CA GLY A 342 29.97 -15.24 21.81
C GLY A 342 28.75 -14.33 21.62
N GLY A 343 27.53 -14.89 21.67
CA GLY A 343 26.28 -14.15 21.51
C GLY A 343 25.97 -13.20 22.68
N ILE A 344 25.15 -12.20 22.40
CA ILE A 344 24.63 -11.26 23.41
C ILE A 344 23.68 -12.03 24.34
N GLY A 345 23.93 -11.93 25.64
CA GLY A 345 23.13 -12.50 26.73
C GLY A 345 22.17 -11.47 27.30
N LYS A 346 22.09 -11.35 28.64
CA LYS A 346 21.19 -10.39 29.29
C LYS A 346 21.62 -8.94 28.99
N VAL A 347 20.70 -8.17 28.43
CA VAL A 347 20.84 -6.73 28.15
C VAL A 347 20.35 -5.94 29.36
N ASP A 348 21.09 -4.89 29.73
CA ASP A 348 20.62 -3.89 30.68
C ASP A 348 19.78 -2.84 29.94
N ASN A 349 18.48 -2.83 30.20
CA ASN A 349 17.54 -1.92 29.55
C ASN A 349 17.46 -0.54 30.24
N SER A 350 18.16 -0.34 31.36
CA SER A 350 18.15 0.94 32.07
C SER A 350 18.99 2.02 31.37
N VAL A 351 19.93 1.62 30.48
CA VAL A 351 20.87 2.54 29.83
C VAL A 351 20.53 2.73 28.35
N GLY A 352 19.82 3.82 28.04
CA GLY A 352 19.27 4.12 26.71
C GLY A 352 20.05 5.12 25.86
N ASP A 353 21.29 5.42 26.22
CA ASP A 353 22.14 6.46 25.61
C ASP A 353 22.31 6.33 24.08
N LYS A 354 22.28 5.10 23.58
CA LYS A 354 22.46 4.80 22.15
C LYS A 354 21.16 4.75 21.35
N VAL A 355 19.99 4.87 21.98
CA VAL A 355 18.71 4.80 21.27
C VAL A 355 18.58 5.99 20.31
N GLU A 356 18.18 5.72 19.06
CA GLU A 356 17.89 6.73 18.03
C GLU A 356 16.40 6.85 17.78
N ILE A 357 15.67 5.72 17.82
CA ILE A 357 14.22 5.66 17.61
C ILE A 357 13.58 4.83 18.73
N MET A 358 12.73 5.45 19.52
CA MET A 358 11.88 4.82 20.53
C MET A 358 10.48 4.63 19.94
N ILE A 359 10.03 3.38 19.80
CA ILE A 359 8.72 3.03 19.24
C ILE A 359 7.76 2.73 20.38
N CYS A 360 6.65 3.46 20.45
CA CYS A 360 5.70 3.35 21.55
C CYS A 360 4.23 3.46 21.09
N ASP A 361 3.34 3.01 21.97
CA ASP A 361 1.90 3.30 21.88
C ASP A 361 1.53 4.57 22.66
N VAL A 362 0.28 5.02 22.53
CA VAL A 362 -0.23 6.22 23.20
C VAL A 362 -0.16 6.10 24.73
N LYS A 363 -0.41 4.90 25.29
CA LYS A 363 -0.36 4.65 26.75
C LYS A 363 1.06 4.83 27.30
N SER A 364 2.05 4.30 26.60
CA SER A 364 3.44 4.19 27.03
C SER A 364 4.27 5.44 26.74
N TYR A 365 3.71 6.39 25.98
CA TYR A 365 4.41 7.58 25.52
C TYR A 365 5.09 8.38 26.64
N LEU A 366 4.39 8.66 27.74
CA LEU A 366 4.96 9.48 28.83
C LEU A 366 6.16 8.78 29.49
N CYS A 367 6.08 7.46 29.65
CA CYS A 367 7.20 6.65 30.13
C CYS A 367 8.38 6.71 29.15
N ALA A 368 8.11 6.50 27.86
CA ALA A 368 9.11 6.57 26.80
C ALA A 368 9.78 7.96 26.70
N MET A 369 9.00 9.03 26.86
CA MET A 369 9.46 10.42 26.88
C MET A 369 10.40 10.69 28.06
N ASN A 370 9.99 10.31 29.26
CA ASN A 370 10.82 10.46 30.46
C ASN A 370 12.12 9.66 30.34
N TYR A 371 12.07 8.47 29.75
CA TYR A 371 13.26 7.67 29.48
C TYR A 371 14.21 8.35 28.48
N MET A 372 13.68 8.85 27.36
CA MET A 372 14.50 9.49 26.32
C MET A 372 15.10 10.83 26.77
N THR A 373 14.38 11.61 27.57
CA THR A 373 14.85 12.90 28.13
C THR A 373 15.96 12.74 29.16
N ALA A 374 16.06 11.58 29.83
CA ALA A 374 17.16 11.30 30.75
C ALA A 374 18.54 11.19 30.06
N PHE A 375 18.56 10.95 28.74
CA PHE A 375 19.80 10.75 27.97
C PHE A 375 20.03 11.78 26.86
N ASN A 376 19.07 12.69 26.62
CA ASN A 376 19.13 13.62 25.49
C ASN A 376 18.55 14.99 25.87
N PRO A 377 19.11 16.09 25.33
CA PRO A 377 18.51 17.41 25.48
C PRO A 377 17.16 17.48 24.76
N VAL A 378 16.22 18.24 25.31
CA VAL A 378 14.82 18.25 24.87
C VAL A 378 14.65 18.74 23.43
N ASP A 379 15.46 19.71 22.99
CA ASP A 379 15.45 20.22 21.60
C ASP A 379 16.05 19.24 20.57
N ASN A 380 16.67 18.13 21.02
CA ASN A 380 17.11 17.04 20.14
C ASN A 380 16.06 15.94 20.02
N LEU A 381 14.97 15.99 20.79
CA LEU A 381 13.88 15.03 20.73
C LEU A 381 12.82 15.47 19.72
N LEU A 382 12.23 14.49 19.04
CA LEU A 382 11.10 14.71 18.13
C LEU A 382 10.00 13.70 18.42
N MET A 383 8.79 14.19 18.70
CA MET A 383 7.60 13.35 18.72
C MET A 383 7.09 13.18 17.29
N TYR A 384 7.10 11.96 16.77
CA TYR A 384 6.48 11.61 15.50
C TYR A 384 5.26 10.75 15.76
N TRP A 385 4.07 11.32 15.65
CA TRP A 385 2.83 10.59 15.83
C TRP A 385 2.23 10.20 14.49
N ASP A 386 2.24 8.89 14.20
CA ASP A 386 1.65 8.32 12.98
C ASP A 386 0.18 7.96 13.22
N GLU A 387 -0.68 8.45 12.32
CA GLU A 387 -2.14 8.32 12.31
C GLU A 387 -2.83 8.79 13.62
N PRO A 388 -2.64 10.06 14.04
CA PRO A 388 -3.31 10.63 15.23
C PRO A 388 -4.83 10.74 15.08
N THR A 389 -5.37 10.58 13.87
CA THR A 389 -6.81 10.60 13.58
C THR A 389 -7.52 9.29 13.91
N ILE A 390 -6.78 8.21 14.23
CA ILE A 390 -7.38 6.93 14.64
C ILE A 390 -8.28 7.15 15.86
N SER A 391 -9.51 6.64 15.81
CA SER A 391 -10.56 6.78 16.81
C SER A 391 -11.14 8.18 17.00
N MET A 392 -10.73 9.18 16.22
CA MET A 392 -11.30 10.53 16.29
C MET A 392 -12.66 10.62 15.58
N ASP A 393 -13.03 9.58 14.84
CA ASP A 393 -14.31 9.42 14.14
C ASP A 393 -15.47 8.98 15.05
N TYR A 394 -15.18 8.57 16.29
CA TYR A 394 -16.19 8.25 17.31
C TYR A 394 -16.44 9.42 18.24
N GLU A 395 -17.67 9.55 18.74
CA GLU A 395 -18.00 10.56 19.76
C GLU A 395 -17.18 10.33 21.05
N ASP A 396 -17.12 9.09 21.53
CA ASP A 396 -16.33 8.68 22.69
C ASP A 396 -15.59 7.35 22.41
N HIS A 397 -14.32 7.29 22.79
CA HIS A 397 -13.48 6.10 22.65
C HIS A 397 -12.45 5.99 23.80
N PRO A 398 -12.07 4.78 24.26
CA PRO A 398 -11.10 4.62 25.36
C PRO A 398 -9.76 5.34 25.14
N LEU A 399 -9.30 5.44 23.88
CA LEU A 399 -8.06 6.15 23.53
C LEU A 399 -8.15 7.66 23.77
N HIS A 400 -9.35 8.27 23.78
CA HIS A 400 -9.48 9.72 23.92
C HIS A 400 -8.89 10.22 25.24
N SER A 401 -9.14 9.51 26.34
CA SER A 401 -8.57 9.82 27.66
C SER A 401 -7.04 9.72 27.69
N LEU A 402 -6.48 8.71 27.02
CA LEU A 402 -5.04 8.50 26.92
C LEU A 402 -4.39 9.57 26.06
N VAL A 403 -5.03 9.96 24.94
CA VAL A 403 -4.56 11.04 24.07
C VAL A 403 -4.48 12.37 24.82
N ASN A 404 -5.51 12.73 25.58
CA ASN A 404 -5.50 13.94 26.38
C ASN A 404 -4.37 13.90 27.43
N THR A 405 -4.24 12.78 28.15
CA THR A 405 -3.17 12.59 29.15
C THR A 405 -1.78 12.70 28.52
N MET A 406 -1.59 12.08 27.36
CA MET A 406 -0.35 12.11 26.59
C MET A 406 0.00 13.54 26.16
N TRP A 407 -0.96 14.24 25.57
CA TRP A 407 -0.77 15.61 25.09
C TRP A 407 -0.45 16.57 26.23
N LYS A 408 -1.20 16.47 27.34
CA LYS A 408 -0.99 17.27 28.56
C LYS A 408 0.38 17.02 29.20
N GLY A 409 0.85 15.78 29.24
CA GLY A 409 2.14 15.42 29.82
C GLY A 409 3.35 15.63 28.89
N ASN A 410 3.15 15.82 27.58
CA ASN A 410 4.26 15.98 26.63
C ASN A 410 5.14 17.21 26.96
N ILE A 411 6.47 17.07 26.98
CA ILE A 411 7.42 18.18 27.08
C ILE A 411 8.30 18.36 25.84
N ILE A 412 8.15 17.48 24.84
CA ILE A 412 8.90 17.52 23.59
C ILE A 412 8.35 18.64 22.70
N PRO A 413 9.17 19.61 22.29
CA PRO A 413 8.73 20.82 21.62
C PRO A 413 8.62 20.68 20.10
N THR A 414 9.30 19.69 19.51
CA THR A 414 9.17 19.37 18.08
C THR A 414 8.22 18.20 17.89
N ILE A 415 7.07 18.47 17.29
CA ILE A 415 5.95 17.53 17.12
C ILE A 415 5.61 17.39 15.65
N VAL A 416 5.46 16.17 15.16
CA VAL A 416 4.95 15.85 13.83
C VAL A 416 3.67 15.03 13.97
N LEU A 417 2.55 15.56 13.47
CA LEU A 417 1.28 14.86 13.35
C LEU A 417 1.13 14.36 11.91
N SER A 418 1.26 13.05 11.70
CA SER A 418 1.33 12.41 10.38
C SER A 418 0.04 11.64 10.07
N SER A 419 -0.80 12.14 9.17
CA SER A 419 -1.95 11.37 8.64
C SER A 419 -2.35 11.86 7.26
N ALA A 420 -2.87 10.98 6.41
CA ALA A 420 -3.39 11.36 5.10
C ALA A 420 -4.68 12.21 5.17
N THR A 421 -5.40 12.12 6.28
CA THR A 421 -6.72 12.74 6.45
C THR A 421 -6.74 13.70 7.63
N LEU A 422 -5.59 14.31 7.93
CA LEU A 422 -5.50 15.32 8.97
C LEU A 422 -6.44 16.50 8.64
N PRO A 423 -7.22 17.02 9.61
CA PRO A 423 -8.06 18.20 9.41
C PRO A 423 -7.25 19.42 8.95
N SER A 424 -7.92 20.39 8.34
CA SER A 424 -7.26 21.58 7.80
C SER A 424 -6.67 22.46 8.91
N LEU A 425 -5.71 23.32 8.55
CA LEU A 425 -5.08 24.26 9.49
C LEU A 425 -6.14 25.13 10.19
N GLU A 426 -7.12 25.64 9.43
CA GLU A 426 -8.22 26.47 9.95
C GLU A 426 -9.09 25.69 10.94
N GLN A 427 -9.39 24.42 10.64
CA GLN A 427 -10.17 23.57 11.51
C GLN A 427 -9.47 23.27 12.83
N LEU A 428 -8.13 23.18 12.86
CA LEU A 428 -7.34 22.88 14.07
C LEU A 428 -6.91 24.13 14.86
N GLN A 429 -7.22 25.32 14.36
CA GLN A 429 -6.73 26.58 14.92
C GLN A 429 -7.26 26.84 16.34
N GLY A 430 -8.53 26.53 16.59
CA GLY A 430 -9.20 26.80 17.87
C GLY A 430 -8.85 25.87 19.02
N GLY A 431 -8.14 24.76 18.77
CA GLY A 431 -7.80 23.77 19.80
C GLY A 431 -6.33 23.38 19.75
N VAL A 432 -5.97 22.44 18.87
CA VAL A 432 -4.62 21.84 18.80
C VAL A 432 -3.52 22.91 18.70
N ILE A 433 -3.67 23.84 17.76
CA ILE A 433 -2.66 24.86 17.46
C ILE A 433 -2.59 25.89 18.58
N PHE A 434 -3.75 26.39 19.02
CA PHE A 434 -3.83 27.31 20.15
C PHE A 434 -3.18 26.72 21.41
N ASN A 435 -3.49 25.47 21.74
CA ASN A 435 -2.93 24.80 22.90
C ASN A 435 -1.41 24.56 22.79
N PHE A 436 -0.93 24.24 21.58
CA PHE A 436 0.51 24.14 21.32
C PHE A 436 1.23 25.47 21.60
N HIS A 437 0.66 26.60 21.15
CA HIS A 437 1.19 27.93 21.46
C HIS A 437 1.16 28.26 22.95
N GLU A 438 0.07 27.95 23.66
CA GLU A 438 0.01 28.17 25.11
C GLU A 438 1.06 27.34 25.85
N LYS A 439 1.21 26.08 25.46
CA LYS A 439 2.09 25.13 26.15
C LYS A 439 3.57 25.46 25.97
N PHE A 440 3.96 25.88 24.77
CA PHE A 440 5.34 26.19 24.43
C PHE A 440 5.60 27.68 24.26
N GLY A 441 4.71 28.53 24.79
CA GLY A 441 4.75 29.99 24.68
C GLY A 441 6.02 30.64 25.20
N SER A 442 6.75 29.97 26.10
CA SER A 442 8.03 30.44 26.65
C SER A 442 9.23 30.18 25.75
N ALA A 443 9.08 29.40 24.68
CA ALA A 443 10.16 29.13 23.72
C ALA A 443 10.47 30.38 22.89
N GLN A 444 11.74 30.56 22.51
CA GLN A 444 12.18 31.74 21.76
C GLN A 444 11.58 31.80 20.36
N ASN A 445 11.34 30.62 19.75
CA ASN A 445 10.74 30.49 18.43
C ASN A 445 9.65 29.42 18.46
N ILE A 446 8.44 29.78 18.02
CA ILE A 446 7.31 28.86 17.88
C ILE A 446 6.85 28.90 16.43
N ASP A 447 6.80 27.74 15.80
CA ASP A 447 6.53 27.59 14.37
C ASP A 447 5.48 26.50 14.12
N VAL A 448 4.54 26.77 13.22
CA VAL A 448 3.49 25.82 12.81
C VAL A 448 3.59 25.64 11.30
N VAL A 449 4.03 24.45 10.89
CA VAL A 449 4.30 24.13 9.48
C VAL A 449 3.24 23.16 8.98
N ASN A 450 2.44 23.58 8.00
CA ASN A 450 1.50 22.71 7.32
C ASN A 450 2.14 22.17 6.03
N ILE A 451 2.35 20.85 5.96
CA ILE A 451 2.88 20.17 4.79
C ILE A 451 1.77 19.32 4.21
N GLN A 452 1.27 19.71 3.04
CA GLN A 452 0.22 18.98 2.34
C GLN A 452 0.73 18.53 0.97
N SER A 453 0.44 17.28 0.64
CA SER A 453 0.65 16.75 -0.70
C SER A 453 -0.53 15.93 -1.16
N HIS A 454 -0.66 15.86 -2.47
CA HIS A 454 -1.70 15.12 -3.17
C HIS A 454 -1.05 14.28 -4.26
N ASP A 455 -1.66 13.14 -4.57
CA ASP A 455 -1.20 12.23 -5.62
C ASP A 455 -2.39 11.88 -6.52
N SER A 456 -2.35 12.42 -7.73
CA SER A 456 -3.28 12.17 -8.82
C SER A 456 -2.59 11.58 -10.05
N LYS A 457 -1.46 10.88 -9.86
CA LYS A 457 -0.73 10.19 -10.95
C LYS A 457 -1.55 9.11 -11.65
N LYS A 458 -2.69 8.71 -11.08
CA LYS A 458 -3.64 7.79 -11.68
C LYS A 458 -5.07 8.05 -11.22
N SER A 459 -6.00 7.51 -11.98
CA SER A 459 -7.43 7.61 -11.74
C SER A 459 -7.95 6.30 -11.16
N ILE A 460 -8.69 6.41 -10.06
CA ILE A 460 -9.44 5.30 -9.47
C ILE A 460 -10.92 5.60 -9.72
N PRO A 461 -11.51 5.07 -10.80
CA PRO A 461 -12.89 5.36 -11.13
C PRO A 461 -13.83 4.83 -10.04
N ILE A 462 -14.79 5.67 -9.68
CA ILE A 462 -15.90 5.31 -8.81
C ILE A 462 -17.05 4.85 -9.70
N ILE A 463 -17.63 3.69 -9.40
CA ILE A 463 -18.66 3.07 -10.19
C ILE A 463 -19.93 2.93 -9.34
N ASP A 464 -21.05 3.41 -9.88
CA ASP A 464 -22.36 3.29 -9.23
C ASP A 464 -22.94 1.87 -9.34
N ARG A 465 -24.09 1.65 -8.69
CA ARG A 465 -24.80 0.35 -8.70
C ARG A 465 -25.25 -0.07 -10.11
N GLN A 466 -25.38 0.87 -11.03
CA GLN A 466 -25.80 0.65 -12.42
C GLN A 466 -24.60 0.40 -13.35
N GLY A 467 -23.37 0.45 -12.84
CA GLY A 467 -22.16 0.18 -13.61
C GLY A 467 -21.58 1.39 -14.34
N PHE A 468 -22.05 2.61 -14.06
CA PHE A 468 -21.53 3.83 -14.67
C PHE A 468 -20.49 4.53 -13.80
N ASN A 469 -19.52 5.20 -14.43
CA ASN A 469 -18.50 5.98 -13.74
C ASN A 469 -19.05 7.29 -13.16
N ILE A 470 -18.88 7.51 -11.88
CA ILE A 470 -19.28 8.74 -11.18
C ILE A 470 -18.17 9.80 -11.32
N ALA A 471 -18.59 11.02 -11.62
CA ALA A 471 -17.78 12.23 -11.60
C ALA A 471 -18.62 13.37 -11.02
N PRO A 472 -18.04 14.48 -10.53
CA PRO A 472 -18.79 15.58 -9.91
C PRO A 472 -19.97 16.08 -10.74
N HIS A 473 -19.81 16.22 -12.06
CA HIS A 473 -20.87 16.66 -12.98
C HIS A 473 -21.97 15.61 -13.23
N PHE A 474 -21.82 14.37 -12.77
CA PHE A 474 -22.86 13.33 -12.87
C PHE A 474 -23.70 13.18 -11.59
N LEU A 475 -23.33 13.86 -10.51
CA LEU A 475 -24.11 13.90 -9.27
C LEU A 475 -25.46 14.57 -9.56
N ARG A 476 -26.52 14.06 -8.92
CA ARG A 476 -27.89 14.56 -9.15
C ARG A 476 -28.04 16.00 -8.66
N GLU A 477 -27.39 16.32 -7.55
CA GLU A 477 -27.39 17.64 -6.93
C GLU A 477 -26.70 18.69 -7.81
N CYS A 478 -25.69 18.28 -8.59
CA CYS A 478 -24.99 19.12 -9.55
C CYS A 478 -25.76 19.38 -10.86
N GLU A 479 -27.02 18.92 -10.98
CA GLU A 479 -27.90 19.43 -12.03
C GLU A 479 -28.16 20.94 -11.84
N ASP A 480 -28.09 21.41 -10.59
CA ASP A 480 -27.93 22.83 -10.28
C ASP A 480 -26.47 23.25 -10.47
N PHE A 481 -26.26 24.29 -11.28
CA PHE A 481 -24.94 24.81 -11.57
C PHE A 481 -24.28 25.50 -10.38
N ASP A 482 -25.06 26.08 -9.46
CA ASP A 482 -24.48 26.76 -8.29
C ASP A 482 -23.94 25.74 -7.28
N ILE A 483 -24.66 24.63 -7.05
CA ILE A 483 -24.14 23.49 -6.27
C ILE A 483 -22.90 22.90 -6.94
N MET A 484 -22.89 22.78 -8.27
CA MET A 484 -21.70 22.32 -8.99
C MET A 484 -20.48 23.21 -8.72
N LYS A 485 -20.63 24.54 -8.64
CA LYS A 485 -19.51 25.44 -8.30
C LYS A 485 -18.98 25.18 -6.89
N GLU A 486 -19.85 24.99 -5.91
CA GLU A 486 -19.45 24.66 -4.53
C GLU A 486 -18.66 23.34 -4.48
N VAL A 487 -19.13 22.32 -5.21
CA VAL A 487 -18.43 21.03 -5.34
C VAL A 487 -17.05 21.19 -5.99
N ILE A 488 -16.93 22.06 -6.99
CA ILE A 488 -15.64 22.35 -7.64
C ILE A 488 -14.71 23.07 -6.67
N GLU A 489 -15.18 24.05 -5.91
CA GLU A 489 -14.38 24.75 -4.89
C GLU A 489 -13.90 23.81 -3.79
N HIS A 490 -14.76 22.87 -3.37
CA HIS A 490 -14.37 21.79 -2.47
C HIS A 490 -13.26 20.93 -3.06
N CYS A 491 -13.37 20.51 -4.34
CA CYS A 491 -12.33 19.75 -5.03
C CYS A 491 -11.02 20.54 -5.23
N GLU A 492 -11.10 21.87 -5.42
CA GLU A 492 -9.92 22.76 -5.50
C GLU A 492 -9.20 22.85 -4.15
N SER A 493 -9.96 22.95 -3.05
CA SER A 493 -9.41 22.97 -1.68
C SER A 493 -8.83 21.60 -1.27
N ASN A 494 -9.45 20.51 -1.70
CA ASN A 494 -9.03 19.14 -1.39
C ASN A 494 -8.61 18.38 -2.65
N LYS A 495 -7.40 18.67 -3.12
CA LYS A 495 -6.81 18.04 -4.31
C LYS A 495 -6.68 16.51 -4.25
N THR A 496 -6.82 15.89 -3.07
CA THR A 496 -6.82 14.41 -2.97
C THR A 496 -8.02 13.78 -3.68
N LEU A 497 -9.13 14.51 -3.80
CA LEU A 497 -10.34 14.07 -4.49
C LEU A 497 -10.12 13.84 -5.99
N LEU A 498 -9.18 14.57 -6.61
CA LEU A 498 -8.85 14.44 -8.03
C LEU A 498 -8.44 13.02 -8.40
N ARG A 499 -7.87 12.26 -7.47
CA ARG A 499 -7.51 10.85 -7.66
C ARG A 499 -8.72 9.97 -8.00
N TYR A 500 -9.90 10.32 -7.50
CA TYR A 500 -11.14 9.56 -7.66
C TYR A 500 -12.03 10.06 -8.81
N ILE A 501 -11.61 11.12 -9.49
CA ILE A 501 -12.24 11.59 -10.72
C ILE A 501 -11.58 10.90 -11.90
N ASP A 502 -12.37 10.20 -12.70
CA ASP A 502 -11.89 9.48 -13.88
C ASP A 502 -11.35 10.44 -14.95
N LEU A 503 -10.14 10.18 -15.44
CA LEU A 503 -9.48 11.05 -16.42
C LEU A 503 -10.28 11.14 -17.73
N GLN A 504 -10.84 10.02 -18.21
CA GLN A 504 -11.67 10.03 -19.42
C GLN A 504 -12.91 10.91 -19.25
N ALA A 505 -13.58 10.84 -18.10
CA ALA A 505 -14.74 11.70 -17.82
C ALA A 505 -14.39 13.19 -17.80
N CYS A 506 -13.20 13.57 -17.31
CA CYS A 506 -12.72 14.95 -17.39
C CYS A 506 -12.53 15.41 -18.83
N ILE A 507 -11.90 14.57 -19.67
CA ILE A 507 -11.64 14.86 -21.09
C ILE A 507 -12.94 14.98 -21.87
N ASP A 508 -13.87 14.04 -21.67
CA ASP A 508 -15.18 14.05 -22.33
C ASP A 508 -15.96 15.33 -21.98
N PHE A 509 -15.94 15.73 -20.71
CA PHE A 509 -16.55 16.99 -20.26
C PHE A 509 -15.93 18.21 -20.97
N ILE A 510 -14.60 18.30 -20.99
CA ILE A 510 -13.88 19.43 -21.60
C ILE A 510 -14.17 19.49 -23.11
N ASN A 511 -14.10 18.36 -23.82
CA ASN A 511 -14.34 18.32 -25.25
C ASN A 511 -15.77 18.76 -25.60
N VAL A 512 -16.78 18.24 -24.91
CA VAL A 512 -18.18 18.64 -25.14
C VAL A 512 -18.38 20.13 -24.83
N ALA A 513 -17.78 20.65 -23.76
CA ALA A 513 -17.89 22.07 -23.41
C ALA A 513 -17.26 22.99 -24.47
N LEU A 514 -16.13 22.59 -25.06
CA LEU A 514 -15.41 23.37 -26.07
C LEU A 514 -16.04 23.29 -27.45
N GLU A 515 -16.38 22.08 -27.92
CA GLU A 515 -16.99 21.86 -29.23
C GLU A 515 -18.31 22.61 -29.40
N ASN A 516 -19.09 22.73 -28.31
CA ASN A 516 -20.38 23.42 -28.31
C ASN A 516 -20.29 24.91 -27.91
N ASN A 517 -19.08 25.46 -27.70
CA ASN A 517 -18.85 26.85 -27.27
C ASN A 517 -19.57 27.22 -25.97
N TYR A 518 -19.66 26.30 -25.00
CA TYR A 518 -20.29 26.53 -23.69
C TYR A 518 -19.38 27.26 -22.70
N VAL A 519 -18.13 27.52 -23.09
CA VAL A 519 -17.15 28.33 -22.36
C VAL A 519 -16.56 29.41 -23.26
N GLN A 520 -15.99 30.45 -22.65
CA GLN A 520 -15.33 31.52 -23.39
C GLN A 520 -14.11 31.01 -24.18
N ARG A 521 -13.82 31.62 -25.34
CA ARG A 521 -12.67 31.27 -26.21
C ARG A 521 -11.29 31.36 -25.55
N ARG A 522 -11.17 31.91 -24.35
CA ARG A 522 -9.91 31.92 -23.60
C ARG A 522 -9.53 30.55 -23.04
N PHE A 523 -10.50 29.64 -22.91
CA PHE A 523 -10.33 28.28 -22.41
C PHE A 523 -10.08 27.29 -23.55
N THR A 524 -9.29 27.63 -24.58
CA THR A 524 -8.90 26.65 -25.61
C THR A 524 -7.75 25.78 -25.10
N ILE A 525 -7.69 24.52 -25.54
CA ILE A 525 -6.64 23.56 -25.13
C ILE A 525 -5.24 24.12 -25.42
N ASP A 526 -5.02 24.71 -26.61
CA ASP A 526 -3.72 25.29 -27.00
C ASP A 526 -3.26 26.49 -26.15
N ARG A 527 -4.18 27.09 -25.38
CA ARG A 527 -3.84 28.16 -24.42
C ARG A 527 -3.60 27.64 -23.01
N ALA A 528 -4.20 26.50 -22.68
CA ALA A 528 -4.05 25.86 -21.38
C ALA A 528 -2.73 25.07 -21.30
N PHE A 529 -2.28 24.49 -22.41
CA PHE A 529 -1.07 23.69 -22.49
C PHE A 529 -0.17 24.22 -23.62
N GLY A 530 1.03 24.69 -23.26
CA GLY A 530 1.99 25.25 -24.23
C GLY A 530 2.97 24.21 -24.73
N GLU A 531 3.42 23.33 -23.84
CA GLU A 531 4.38 22.26 -24.14
C GLU A 531 3.83 20.87 -23.79
N ILE A 532 4.49 19.83 -24.29
CA ILE A 532 4.10 18.42 -24.04
C ILE A 532 4.20 18.09 -22.54
N ASP A 533 5.19 18.65 -21.85
CA ASP A 533 5.42 18.39 -20.42
C ASP A 533 4.39 19.08 -19.52
N ASP A 534 3.67 20.10 -20.02
CA ASP A 534 2.54 20.72 -19.30
C ASP A 534 1.35 19.76 -19.20
N ILE A 535 1.26 18.77 -20.10
CA ILE A 535 0.16 17.81 -20.15
C ILE A 535 0.47 16.64 -19.20
N THR A 536 -0.14 16.71 -18.03
CA THR A 536 -0.08 15.69 -16.99
C THR A 536 -1.49 15.31 -16.55
N ILE A 537 -1.64 14.16 -15.91
CA ILE A 537 -2.96 13.72 -15.39
C ILE A 537 -3.50 14.74 -14.38
N THR A 538 -2.63 15.33 -13.57
CA THR A 538 -2.98 16.38 -12.61
C THR A 538 -3.44 17.65 -13.32
N SER A 539 -2.65 18.16 -14.28
CA SER A 539 -2.99 19.41 -14.96
C SER A 539 -4.26 19.31 -15.81
N ILE A 540 -4.55 18.14 -16.42
CA ILE A 540 -5.83 17.89 -17.10
C ILE A 540 -7.01 17.95 -16.11
N LYS A 541 -6.86 17.38 -14.91
CA LYS A 541 -7.92 17.38 -13.89
C LYS A 541 -8.12 18.77 -13.28
N GLU A 542 -7.05 19.52 -13.06
CA GLU A 542 -7.12 20.92 -12.63
C GLU A 542 -7.77 21.79 -13.72
N TYR A 543 -7.45 21.54 -14.99
CA TYR A 543 -8.08 22.23 -16.11
C TYR A 543 -9.58 21.89 -16.21
N TYR A 544 -9.97 20.65 -15.94
CA TYR A 544 -11.39 20.27 -15.82
C TYR A 544 -12.11 21.10 -14.74
N LEU A 545 -11.52 21.28 -13.56
CA LEU A 545 -12.12 22.13 -12.52
C LEU A 545 -12.29 23.58 -13.01
N GLN A 546 -11.27 24.13 -13.66
CA GLN A 546 -11.32 25.49 -14.22
C GLN A 546 -12.40 25.65 -15.29
N VAL A 547 -12.51 24.72 -16.23
CA VAL A 547 -13.53 24.73 -17.29
C VAL A 547 -14.92 24.59 -16.68
N ALA A 548 -15.10 23.64 -15.75
CA ALA A 548 -16.37 23.41 -15.07
C ALA A 548 -16.86 24.64 -14.30
N LYS A 549 -15.96 25.36 -13.60
CA LYS A 549 -16.28 26.60 -12.87
C LYS A 549 -16.74 27.74 -13.79
N ASN A 550 -16.32 27.74 -15.06
CA ASN A 550 -16.51 28.83 -16.01
C ASN A 550 -17.52 28.52 -17.15
N VAL A 551 -18.31 27.45 -17.03
CA VAL A 551 -19.40 27.16 -17.97
C VAL A 551 -20.46 28.27 -17.93
N ILE A 552 -21.01 28.63 -19.09
CA ILE A 552 -22.09 29.60 -19.19
C ILE A 552 -23.36 28.96 -18.60
N GLY A 553 -23.87 29.49 -17.47
CA GLY A 553 -24.95 28.85 -16.70
C GLY A 553 -26.20 28.46 -17.51
N SER A 554 -26.61 29.24 -18.51
CA SER A 554 -27.76 28.91 -19.37
C SER A 554 -27.56 27.67 -20.26
N THR A 555 -26.31 27.21 -20.42
CA THR A 555 -25.95 26.05 -21.25
C THR A 555 -25.73 24.77 -20.45
N TRP A 556 -25.68 24.87 -19.11
CA TRP A 556 -25.37 23.76 -18.20
C TRP A 556 -26.26 22.52 -18.41
N GLY A 557 -27.58 22.72 -18.47
CA GLY A 557 -28.52 21.60 -18.68
C GLY A 557 -28.31 20.88 -20.02
N GLY A 558 -27.93 21.61 -21.08
CA GLY A 558 -27.61 21.02 -22.38
C GLY A 558 -26.32 20.20 -22.34
N LEU A 559 -25.28 20.72 -21.68
CA LEU A 559 -24.00 20.04 -21.46
C LEU A 559 -24.19 18.72 -20.70
N ILE A 560 -24.88 18.74 -19.56
CA ILE A 560 -25.10 17.53 -18.75
C ILE A 560 -25.95 16.50 -19.50
N THR A 561 -26.97 16.93 -20.24
CA THR A 561 -27.79 16.02 -21.05
C THR A 561 -26.96 15.31 -22.12
N ASN A 562 -26.12 16.05 -22.83
CA ASN A 562 -25.22 15.49 -23.85
C ASN A 562 -24.26 14.45 -23.23
N LEU A 563 -23.63 14.80 -22.10
CA LEU A 563 -22.71 13.91 -21.38
C LEU A 563 -23.40 12.65 -20.84
N ARG A 564 -24.65 12.74 -20.37
CA ARG A 564 -25.42 11.56 -19.92
C ARG A 564 -25.76 10.62 -21.08
N ILE A 565 -26.00 11.15 -22.28
CA ILE A 565 -26.29 10.34 -23.49
C ILE A 565 -25.03 9.63 -24.00
N SER A 566 -23.88 10.31 -23.97
CA SER A 566 -22.60 9.73 -24.41
C SER A 566 -21.96 8.81 -23.38
N ARG A 567 -22.44 8.83 -22.13
CA ARG A 567 -21.91 8.03 -21.01
C ARG A 567 -22.00 6.53 -21.29
N LYS A 568 -20.87 5.84 -21.19
CA LYS A 568 -20.77 4.37 -21.31
C LYS A 568 -20.71 3.70 -19.95
N GLN A 569 -21.32 2.52 -19.83
CA GLN A 569 -21.16 1.67 -18.65
C GLN A 569 -19.74 1.11 -18.60
N LYS A 570 -19.08 1.22 -17.45
CA LYS A 570 -17.79 0.58 -17.20
C LYS A 570 -17.95 -0.88 -16.80
N LEU A 571 -19.00 -1.22 -16.04
CA LEU A 571 -19.36 -2.58 -15.68
C LEU A 571 -20.63 -2.98 -16.40
N ILE A 572 -20.54 -4.02 -17.23
CA ILE A 572 -21.66 -4.56 -17.99
C ILE A 572 -22.05 -5.89 -17.35
N SER A 573 -23.35 -6.13 -17.18
CA SER A 573 -23.83 -7.39 -16.62
C SER A 573 -23.59 -8.53 -17.61
N ASN A 574 -22.99 -9.62 -17.14
CA ASN A 574 -22.90 -10.85 -17.91
C ASN A 574 -24.31 -11.46 -18.08
N THR A 575 -24.84 -11.40 -19.30
CA THR A 575 -26.16 -11.93 -19.68
C THR A 575 -26.08 -13.27 -20.42
N ALA A 576 -24.88 -13.80 -20.66
CA ALA A 576 -24.68 -15.09 -21.32
C ALA A 576 -25.11 -16.27 -20.43
N VAL A 577 -25.02 -16.09 -19.10
CA VAL A 577 -25.41 -17.08 -18.09
C VAL A 577 -26.50 -16.53 -17.17
N ASP A 578 -27.42 -17.41 -16.76
CA ASP A 578 -28.39 -17.09 -15.71
C ASP A 578 -27.72 -17.07 -14.33
N ASN A 579 -28.47 -16.67 -13.30
CA ASN A 579 -27.93 -16.62 -11.93
C ASN A 579 -27.47 -17.99 -11.41
N THR A 580 -27.91 -19.11 -12.01
CA THR A 580 -27.52 -20.48 -11.64
C THR A 580 -26.36 -21.02 -12.47
N GLY A 581 -25.87 -20.26 -13.45
CA GLY A 581 -24.76 -20.62 -14.33
C GLY A 581 -25.17 -21.43 -15.55
N LYS A 582 -26.47 -21.47 -15.90
CA LYS A 582 -26.94 -22.08 -17.13
C LYS A 582 -26.88 -21.07 -18.27
N ARG A 583 -26.40 -21.50 -19.43
CA ARG A 583 -26.32 -20.66 -20.63
C ARG A 583 -27.71 -20.26 -21.11
N VAL A 584 -27.92 -18.96 -21.32
CA VAL A 584 -29.16 -18.40 -21.84
C VAL A 584 -29.11 -18.41 -23.37
N ARG A 585 -29.88 -19.30 -24.02
CA ARG A 585 -30.00 -19.27 -25.49
C ARG A 585 -30.95 -18.15 -25.91
N LYS A 586 -30.45 -17.14 -26.63
CA LYS A 586 -31.29 -16.13 -27.28
C LYS A 586 -32.00 -16.76 -28.49
N ILE A 587 -33.24 -17.22 -28.30
CA ILE A 587 -34.10 -17.64 -29.41
C ILE A 587 -34.54 -16.38 -30.15
N HIS A 588 -34.08 -16.18 -31.40
CA HIS A 588 -34.64 -15.16 -32.27
C HIS A 588 -36.02 -15.64 -32.73
N SER A 589 -37.09 -14.97 -32.32
CA SER A 589 -38.42 -15.21 -32.89
C SER A 589 -38.41 -14.74 -34.34
N VAL A 590 -38.43 -15.68 -35.28
CA VAL A 590 -38.71 -15.36 -36.69
C VAL A 590 -40.19 -14.99 -36.76
N GLY A 591 -40.49 -13.72 -37.07
CA GLY A 591 -41.87 -13.25 -37.21
C GLY A 591 -42.60 -13.96 -38.37
N PRO A 592 -43.94 -13.95 -38.39
CA PRO A 592 -44.71 -14.54 -39.49
C PRO A 592 -44.32 -13.86 -40.81
N GLY A 593 -43.87 -14.64 -41.80
CA GLY A 593 -43.60 -14.14 -43.16
C GLY A 593 -42.12 -14.02 -43.57
N ILE A 594 -41.16 -14.45 -42.75
CA ILE A 594 -39.74 -14.48 -43.13
C ILE A 594 -39.34 -15.93 -43.46
N THR A 595 -39.10 -16.22 -44.73
CA THR A 595 -38.47 -17.48 -45.16
C THR A 595 -36.95 -17.38 -44.91
N PRO A 596 -36.36 -18.28 -44.11
CA PRO A 596 -34.91 -18.28 -43.94
C PRO A 596 -34.24 -18.78 -45.23
N SER A 597 -33.38 -17.95 -45.81
CA SER A 597 -32.51 -18.36 -46.92
C SER A 597 -31.57 -19.47 -46.44
N SER A 598 -31.67 -20.65 -47.03
CA SER A 598 -30.86 -21.82 -46.73
C SER A 598 -29.39 -21.57 -47.08
N ASN A 599 -28.54 -21.37 -46.07
CA ASN A 599 -27.11 -21.65 -46.14
C ASN A 599 -26.56 -21.83 -44.72
N SER A 600 -26.90 -22.94 -44.08
CA SER A 600 -26.12 -23.48 -42.96
C SER A 600 -26.32 -24.98 -42.90
N THR A 601 -25.26 -25.70 -43.21
CA THR A 601 -25.12 -27.15 -43.20
C THR A 601 -25.21 -27.66 -41.75
N PHE A 602 -26.42 -27.94 -41.26
CA PHE A 602 -26.63 -28.72 -40.04
C PHE A 602 -27.78 -29.70 -40.25
N GLN A 603 -27.46 -30.99 -40.10
CA GLN A 603 -28.42 -32.10 -40.19
C GLN A 603 -29.49 -31.98 -39.10
N PRO A 604 -30.79 -32.18 -39.39
CA PRO A 604 -31.82 -32.21 -38.38
C PRO A 604 -31.93 -33.62 -37.77
N LEU A 605 -31.27 -33.81 -36.62
CA LEU A 605 -31.62 -34.85 -35.65
C LEU A 605 -32.93 -34.45 -34.98
N LEU A 606 -34.07 -34.79 -35.59
CA LEU A 606 -35.43 -34.94 -35.01
C LEU A 606 -36.47 -34.83 -36.14
N ALA A 607 -36.47 -35.81 -37.05
CA ALA A 607 -37.62 -36.07 -37.91
C ALA A 607 -38.51 -37.11 -37.22
N GLY A 608 -39.78 -36.78 -36.96
CA GLY A 608 -40.80 -37.78 -36.59
C GLY A 608 -41.47 -37.67 -35.22
N GLN A 609 -41.43 -36.54 -34.52
CA GLN A 609 -42.30 -36.33 -33.34
C GLN A 609 -43.59 -35.57 -33.69
N PRO A 610 -44.74 -35.89 -33.06
CA PRO A 610 -46.01 -35.22 -33.35
C PRO A 610 -45.96 -33.75 -32.89
N LEU A 611 -46.46 -32.84 -33.73
CA LEU A 611 -46.64 -31.43 -33.41
C LEU A 611 -47.78 -31.26 -32.39
N GLU A 612 -47.46 -30.95 -31.14
CA GLU A 612 -48.45 -30.47 -30.17
C GLU A 612 -48.74 -28.98 -30.39
N ARG A 613 -50.02 -28.64 -30.56
CA ARG A 613 -50.51 -27.26 -30.64
C ARG A 613 -50.29 -26.57 -29.29
N THR A 614 -49.31 -25.67 -29.21
CA THR A 614 -49.21 -24.71 -28.11
C THR A 614 -50.23 -23.60 -28.35
N GLN A 615 -51.21 -23.47 -27.44
CA GLN A 615 -52.18 -22.38 -27.45
C GLN A 615 -51.46 -21.06 -27.17
N SER A 616 -51.73 -20.06 -28.01
CA SER A 616 -51.28 -18.68 -27.83
C SER A 616 -51.97 -18.05 -26.61
N ILE A 617 -51.23 -17.88 -25.51
CA ILE A 617 -51.67 -17.01 -24.40
C ILE A 617 -51.40 -15.57 -24.84
N ALA A 618 -52.48 -14.80 -24.99
CA ALA A 618 -52.42 -13.36 -25.25
C ALA A 618 -51.65 -12.64 -24.12
N GLY A 619 -50.75 -11.74 -24.51
CA GLY A 619 -49.72 -11.18 -23.64
C GLY A 619 -50.24 -10.44 -22.42
N HIS A 620 -49.74 -10.85 -21.25
CA HIS A 620 -49.45 -9.89 -20.19
C HIS A 620 -48.20 -9.12 -20.61
N THR A 621 -48.22 -7.79 -20.43
CA THR A 621 -47.02 -6.94 -20.52
C THR A 621 -45.87 -7.65 -19.80
N PRO A 622 -44.69 -7.78 -20.42
CA PRO A 622 -43.57 -8.42 -19.76
C PRO A 622 -43.36 -7.74 -18.40
N PRO A 623 -43.21 -8.49 -17.30
CA PRO A 623 -42.83 -7.88 -16.03
C PRO A 623 -41.58 -7.03 -16.28
N PRO A 624 -41.46 -5.85 -15.63
CA PRO A 624 -40.29 -4.99 -15.82
C PRO A 624 -39.04 -5.84 -15.64
N ALA A 625 -38.14 -5.79 -16.62
CA ALA A 625 -36.90 -6.55 -16.59
C ALA A 625 -36.25 -6.34 -15.22
N PRO A 626 -35.82 -7.40 -14.52
CA PRO A 626 -35.21 -7.24 -13.19
C PRO A 626 -34.07 -6.24 -13.32
N GLU A 627 -34.07 -5.21 -12.46
CA GLU A 627 -33.01 -4.19 -12.41
C GLU A 627 -31.64 -4.88 -12.40
N GLN A 628 -30.96 -4.87 -13.55
CA GLN A 628 -29.66 -5.51 -13.68
C GLN A 628 -28.66 -4.68 -12.87
N THR A 629 -28.02 -5.33 -11.89
CA THR A 629 -27.05 -4.69 -11.00
C THR A 629 -25.67 -5.28 -11.30
N PRO A 630 -24.96 -4.74 -12.32
CA PRO A 630 -23.68 -5.29 -12.75
C PRO A 630 -22.66 -5.31 -11.60
N GLY A 631 -21.78 -6.31 -11.60
CA GLY A 631 -20.72 -6.40 -10.59
C GLY A 631 -21.22 -6.72 -9.19
N SER A 632 -22.39 -7.36 -9.04
CA SER A 632 -22.95 -7.75 -7.73
C SER A 632 -22.58 -9.17 -7.34
N TYR A 633 -22.48 -10.07 -8.31
CA TYR A 633 -22.28 -11.50 -8.14
C TYR A 633 -20.80 -11.89 -8.34
N ILE A 634 -19.94 -11.32 -7.49
CA ILE A 634 -18.47 -11.46 -7.59
C ILE A 634 -17.94 -12.86 -7.29
N THR A 635 -18.74 -13.80 -6.78
CA THR A 635 -18.31 -15.20 -6.64
C THR A 635 -18.71 -16.06 -7.85
N THR A 636 -19.47 -15.51 -8.80
CA THR A 636 -19.99 -16.24 -9.96
C THR A 636 -19.81 -15.45 -11.26
N LYS A 637 -20.90 -14.94 -11.85
CA LYS A 637 -20.96 -14.40 -13.21
C LYS A 637 -20.31 -13.04 -13.42
N ASP A 638 -19.98 -12.33 -12.33
CA ASP A 638 -19.29 -11.05 -12.36
C ASP A 638 -17.86 -11.15 -11.75
N ALA A 639 -17.39 -12.36 -11.45
CA ALA A 639 -16.09 -12.57 -10.79
C ALA A 639 -14.92 -12.09 -11.66
N GLU A 640 -15.05 -12.25 -12.98
CA GLU A 640 -14.06 -11.88 -14.00
C GLU A 640 -13.80 -10.38 -14.05
N THR A 641 -14.75 -9.58 -13.58
CA THR A 641 -14.60 -8.13 -13.48
C THR A 641 -13.59 -7.70 -12.41
N LEU A 642 -13.15 -8.62 -11.54
CA LEU A 642 -12.13 -8.36 -10.54
C LEU A 642 -10.76 -8.82 -11.05
N THR A 643 -10.00 -7.86 -11.58
CA THR A 643 -8.69 -8.03 -12.21
C THR A 643 -7.56 -7.64 -11.26
N ASP A 644 -6.38 -8.18 -11.51
CA ASP A 644 -5.09 -7.87 -10.86
C ASP A 644 -4.96 -8.05 -9.33
N GLY A 645 -6.07 -8.06 -8.57
CA GLY A 645 -6.34 -8.30 -7.14
C GLY A 645 -5.28 -7.99 -6.06
N PRO A 646 -5.61 -8.17 -4.78
CA PRO A 646 -6.88 -8.64 -4.20
C PRO A 646 -7.97 -7.53 -4.12
N THR A 647 -9.21 -7.91 -3.78
CA THR A 647 -10.35 -7.00 -3.62
C THR A 647 -10.76 -6.87 -2.15
N ILE A 648 -11.17 -5.67 -1.71
CA ILE A 648 -11.77 -5.44 -0.38
C ILE A 648 -13.28 -5.18 -0.49
N PHE A 649 -14.06 -5.71 0.44
CA PHE A 649 -15.47 -5.38 0.65
C PHE A 649 -15.65 -4.84 2.06
N ILE A 650 -16.00 -3.56 2.17
CA ILE A 650 -16.24 -2.89 3.45
C ILE A 650 -17.74 -2.99 3.75
N ALA A 651 -18.10 -3.58 4.89
CA ALA A 651 -19.46 -3.74 5.38
C ALA A 651 -19.47 -3.76 6.91
N GLU A 652 -20.50 -3.21 7.54
CA GLU A 652 -20.63 -3.30 9.00
C GLU A 652 -21.09 -4.70 9.43
N ASP A 653 -22.05 -5.29 8.70
CA ASP A 653 -22.48 -6.68 8.88
C ASP A 653 -21.70 -7.63 7.97
N VAL A 654 -20.45 -7.86 8.37
CA VAL A 654 -19.49 -8.74 7.69
C VAL A 654 -20.02 -10.17 7.52
N GLU A 655 -20.73 -10.70 8.53
CA GLU A 655 -21.22 -12.09 8.53
C GLU A 655 -22.35 -12.29 7.50
N LYS A 656 -23.26 -11.33 7.38
CA LYS A 656 -24.33 -11.37 6.39
C LYS A 656 -23.80 -11.36 4.96
N ILE A 657 -22.79 -10.53 4.67
CA ILE A 657 -22.14 -10.48 3.36
C ILE A 657 -21.39 -11.79 3.06
N ALA A 658 -20.68 -12.34 4.05
CA ALA A 658 -20.00 -13.63 3.95
C ALA A 658 -20.99 -14.77 3.62
N LYS A 659 -22.10 -14.87 4.36
CA LYS A 659 -23.17 -15.85 4.11
C LYS A 659 -23.82 -15.66 2.73
N PHE A 660 -24.03 -14.42 2.31
CA PHE A 660 -24.56 -14.11 0.98
C PHE A 660 -23.65 -14.67 -0.12
N TYR A 661 -22.34 -14.38 -0.08
CA TYR A 661 -21.41 -14.85 -1.11
C TYR A 661 -21.19 -16.36 -1.11
N LEU A 662 -21.23 -17.00 0.07
CA LEU A 662 -21.22 -18.47 0.14
C LEU A 662 -22.45 -19.06 -0.56
N LYS A 663 -23.65 -18.54 -0.29
CA LYS A 663 -24.90 -19.00 -0.92
C LYS A 663 -24.89 -18.76 -2.44
N GLN A 664 -24.38 -17.61 -2.87
CA GLN A 664 -24.28 -17.26 -4.29
C GLN A 664 -23.26 -18.10 -5.04
N SER A 665 -22.36 -18.81 -4.38
CA SER A 665 -21.35 -19.65 -5.04
C SER A 665 -21.93 -20.96 -5.61
N TYR A 666 -23.21 -21.25 -5.37
CA TYR A 666 -23.93 -22.43 -5.87
C TYR A 666 -23.14 -23.75 -5.69
N ILE A 667 -22.50 -23.92 -4.53
CA ILE A 667 -21.83 -25.16 -4.16
C ILE A 667 -22.91 -26.21 -3.84
N PRO A 668 -22.92 -27.39 -4.50
CA PRO A 668 -23.90 -28.43 -4.24
C PRO A 668 -23.89 -28.87 -2.77
N ALA A 669 -25.07 -29.12 -2.20
CA ALA A 669 -25.21 -29.55 -0.82
C ALA A 669 -24.40 -30.83 -0.52
N SER A 670 -24.28 -31.76 -1.48
CA SER A 670 -23.47 -32.97 -1.34
C SER A 670 -21.98 -32.67 -1.14
N VAL A 671 -21.45 -31.65 -1.82
CA VAL A 671 -20.05 -31.21 -1.68
C VAL A 671 -19.85 -30.53 -0.33
N LEU A 672 -20.79 -29.68 0.08
CA LEU A 672 -20.75 -29.04 1.40
C LEU A 672 -20.80 -30.07 2.53
N VAL A 673 -21.65 -31.09 2.44
CA VAL A 673 -21.74 -32.17 3.44
C VAL A 673 -20.42 -32.94 3.54
N ASN A 674 -19.78 -33.26 2.41
CA ASN A 674 -18.48 -33.93 2.42
C ASN A 674 -17.37 -33.06 3.06
N ILE A 675 -17.35 -31.77 2.73
CA ILE A 675 -16.38 -30.82 3.29
C ILE A 675 -16.63 -30.63 4.79
N MET A 676 -17.88 -30.42 5.19
CA MET A 676 -18.27 -30.28 6.60
C MET A 676 -17.96 -31.55 7.39
N GLY A 677 -18.19 -32.75 6.85
CA GLY A 677 -17.82 -34.00 7.51
C GLY A 677 -16.30 -34.17 7.68
N GLY A 678 -15.51 -33.70 6.70
CA GLY A 678 -14.05 -33.62 6.80
C GLY A 678 -13.60 -32.61 7.86
N ILE A 679 -14.22 -31.43 7.90
CA ILE A 679 -13.96 -30.38 8.90
C ILE A 679 -14.35 -30.88 10.30
N GLU A 680 -15.49 -31.55 10.48
CA GLU A 680 -15.94 -32.06 11.78
C GLU A 680 -14.98 -33.13 12.33
N HIS A 681 -14.50 -34.03 11.46
CA HIS A 681 -13.46 -34.99 11.82
C HIS A 681 -12.17 -34.28 12.25
N ASN A 682 -11.77 -33.23 11.54
CA ASN A 682 -10.57 -32.44 11.85
C ASN A 682 -10.75 -31.57 13.11
N ASN A 683 -11.94 -31.05 13.39
CA ASN A 683 -12.26 -30.31 14.60
C ASN A 683 -12.15 -31.24 15.82
N LYS A 684 -12.70 -32.46 15.74
CA LYS A 684 -12.54 -33.50 16.79
C LYS A 684 -11.07 -33.90 17.02
N LEU A 685 -10.25 -33.89 15.97
CA LEU A 685 -8.81 -34.10 16.11
C LEU A 685 -8.13 -32.90 16.75
N SER A 686 -8.52 -31.67 16.39
CA SER A 686 -7.95 -30.43 16.91
C SER A 686 -8.24 -30.27 18.40
N GLU A 687 -9.45 -30.62 18.85
CA GLU A 687 -9.82 -30.66 20.27
C GLU A 687 -8.94 -31.66 21.05
N LYS A 688 -8.72 -32.86 20.49
CA LYS A 688 -7.79 -33.84 21.08
C LYS A 688 -6.34 -33.38 21.08
N ILE A 689 -5.91 -32.65 20.06
CA ILE A 689 -4.56 -32.05 20.00
C ILE A 689 -4.42 -31.02 21.12
N ALA A 690 -5.41 -30.13 21.30
CA ALA A 690 -5.41 -29.14 22.37
C ALA A 690 -5.40 -29.80 23.76
N GLU A 691 -6.15 -30.89 23.96
CA GLU A 691 -6.09 -31.67 25.21
C GLU A 691 -4.70 -32.29 25.46
N LEU A 692 -4.03 -32.78 24.42
CA LEU A 692 -2.69 -33.35 24.55
C LEU A 692 -1.63 -32.27 24.78
N GLU A 693 -1.77 -31.10 24.16
CA GLU A 693 -0.91 -29.93 24.39
C GLU A 693 -1.03 -29.44 25.84
N ALA A 694 -2.25 -29.31 26.37
CA ALA A 694 -2.48 -28.98 27.77
C ALA A 694 -1.86 -30.02 28.72
N LYS A 695 -1.98 -31.32 28.39
CA LYS A 695 -1.33 -32.40 29.17
C LYS A 695 0.20 -32.31 29.12
N ILE A 696 0.80 -31.90 28.00
CA ILE A 696 2.25 -31.66 27.92
C ILE A 696 2.64 -30.47 28.80
N GLU A 697 1.88 -29.37 28.73
CA GLU A 697 2.13 -28.16 29.53
C GLU A 697 2.05 -28.46 31.04
N ASP A 698 1.07 -29.24 31.49
CA ASP A 698 0.95 -29.69 32.88
C ASP A 698 2.13 -30.58 33.32
N ILE A 699 2.61 -31.46 32.43
CA ILE A 699 3.77 -32.32 32.67
C ILE A 699 5.06 -31.50 32.73
N GLU A 700 5.19 -30.44 31.94
CA GLU A 700 6.35 -29.54 31.94
C GLU A 700 6.33 -28.57 33.13
N ALA A 701 5.16 -28.05 33.50
CA ALA A 701 4.98 -27.21 34.69
C ALA A 701 5.31 -27.97 35.99
N SER A 702 4.96 -29.26 36.06
CA SER A 702 5.32 -30.12 37.18
C SER A 702 6.81 -30.48 37.26
N GLN A 703 7.61 -30.24 36.21
CA GLN A 703 9.08 -30.37 36.26
C GLN A 703 9.79 -29.15 36.87
N ASN A 704 9.16 -27.97 36.88
CA ASN A 704 9.79 -26.70 37.28
C ASN A 704 9.57 -26.31 38.76
N THR A 705 8.94 -27.16 39.57
CA THR A 705 8.83 -26.94 41.04
C THR A 705 10.04 -27.52 41.78
N VAL A 706 11.19 -26.86 41.66
CA VAL A 706 12.33 -27.09 42.57
C VAL A 706 12.02 -26.44 43.92
N LYS A 707 11.69 -27.25 44.94
CA LYS A 707 11.72 -26.81 46.34
C LYS A 707 13.17 -26.42 46.71
N PRO A 708 13.43 -25.23 47.28
CA PRO A 708 14.75 -24.89 47.78
C PRO A 708 15.05 -25.71 49.04
N THR A 709 16.12 -26.49 49.00
CA THR A 709 16.67 -27.19 50.16
C THR A 709 17.57 -26.24 50.96
N ASP A 710 17.26 -26.08 52.24
CA ASP A 710 18.10 -25.41 53.22
C ASP A 710 19.45 -26.12 53.43
N ASP A 711 20.51 -25.33 53.36
CA ASP A 711 21.87 -25.69 53.75
C ASP A 711 21.99 -25.92 55.26
N LYS A 712 22.68 -27.00 55.67
CA LYS A 712 23.81 -26.90 56.62
C LYS A 712 24.56 -28.23 56.87
N LYS A 713 25.86 -28.16 56.56
CA LYS A 713 27.05 -28.57 57.34
C LYS A 713 27.45 -30.05 57.49
N GLY A 714 28.63 -30.31 56.90
CA GLY A 714 29.76 -31.05 57.50
C GLY A 714 29.83 -32.54 57.15
N GLY A 715 30.95 -33.15 56.74
CA GLY A 715 32.33 -32.73 56.56
C GLY A 715 33.19 -33.96 56.21
N ASN A 716 34.38 -33.69 55.65
CA ASN A 716 35.57 -34.55 55.53
C ASN A 716 35.66 -35.75 54.55
N LYS A 717 36.52 -35.52 53.54
CA LYS A 717 37.71 -36.30 53.10
C LYS A 717 37.61 -37.83 52.92
N GLY A 718 37.97 -38.30 51.71
CA GLY A 718 38.80 -39.51 51.57
C GLY A 718 38.62 -40.36 50.30
N LYS A 719 39.59 -40.24 49.39
CA LYS A 719 40.01 -41.11 48.26
C LYS A 719 39.51 -42.58 48.16
N LYS A 720 39.05 -42.90 46.94
CA LYS A 720 39.54 -43.96 46.00
C LYS A 720 38.86 -45.35 45.97
N ASP A 721 38.27 -45.60 44.79
CA ASP A 721 38.09 -46.82 44.00
C ASP A 721 37.23 -48.04 44.45
N THR A 722 36.15 -48.19 43.69
CA THR A 722 35.63 -49.41 43.04
C THR A 722 34.85 -50.47 43.82
N ARG A 723 33.63 -50.67 43.27
CA ARG A 723 32.81 -51.89 43.11
C ARG A 723 31.61 -52.04 44.06
N LYS A 724 30.44 -52.20 43.40
CA LYS A 724 29.05 -52.40 43.87
C LYS A 724 28.26 -51.16 44.26
N MET A 725 27.65 -50.53 43.24
CA MET A 725 26.23 -50.15 43.24
C MET A 725 25.93 -49.52 41.88
N SER A 726 25.57 -50.35 40.92
CA SER A 726 25.02 -49.93 39.63
C SER A 726 23.78 -50.78 39.36
N ARG A 727 22.72 -50.48 40.08
CA ARG A 727 21.33 -50.78 39.75
C ARG A 727 20.49 -50.07 40.80
N GLU A 728 19.42 -49.42 40.35
CA GLU A 728 18.40 -48.74 41.18
C GLU A 728 18.69 -47.27 41.54
N CYS A 729 18.92 -46.42 40.54
CA CYS A 729 18.49 -45.01 40.62
C CYS A 729 18.44 -44.30 39.24
N SER A 730 17.94 -44.97 38.20
CA SER A 730 17.85 -44.38 36.84
C SER A 730 16.50 -44.59 36.14
N ASP A 731 15.50 -45.15 36.83
CA ASP A 731 14.23 -45.56 36.18
C ASP A 731 13.10 -44.51 36.25
N ASP A 732 13.10 -43.60 37.23
CA ASP A 732 12.00 -42.64 37.37
C ASP A 732 12.14 -41.39 36.47
N THR A 733 13.36 -41.00 36.12
CA THR A 733 13.60 -39.91 35.16
C THR A 733 13.45 -40.40 33.71
N SER A 734 13.82 -41.65 33.42
CA SER A 734 13.65 -42.25 32.09
C SER A 734 12.17 -42.51 31.78
N GLY A 735 11.37 -42.96 32.75
CA GLY A 735 9.93 -43.20 32.59
C GLY A 735 9.11 -41.96 32.26
N LYS A 736 9.41 -40.80 32.87
CA LYS A 736 8.70 -39.52 32.61
C LYS A 736 9.16 -38.83 31.33
N LEU A 737 10.45 -38.92 30.98
CA LEU A 737 10.96 -38.44 29.69
C LEU A 737 10.35 -39.26 28.54
N ASN A 738 10.24 -40.58 28.71
CA ASN A 738 9.59 -41.49 27.77
C ASN A 738 8.07 -41.25 27.65
N LYS A 739 7.42 -40.78 28.70
CA LYS A 739 5.98 -40.43 28.66
C LYS A 739 5.76 -39.13 27.88
N THR A 740 6.62 -38.15 28.09
CA THR A 740 6.59 -36.87 27.35
C THR A 740 6.94 -37.08 25.86
N SER A 741 7.92 -37.95 25.56
CA SER A 741 8.26 -38.28 24.16
C SER A 741 7.14 -39.05 23.45
N LYS A 742 6.48 -39.99 24.13
CA LYS A 742 5.31 -40.71 23.59
C LYS A 742 4.13 -39.78 23.30
N VAL A 743 3.82 -38.87 24.21
CA VAL A 743 2.73 -37.90 24.00
C VAL A 743 3.08 -36.93 22.86
N ARG A 744 4.34 -36.51 22.72
CA ARG A 744 4.80 -35.73 21.55
C ARG A 744 4.75 -36.52 20.24
N GLU A 745 5.08 -37.81 20.26
CA GLU A 745 4.93 -38.70 19.09
C GLU A 745 3.46 -38.85 18.70
N GLU A 746 2.55 -39.07 19.67
CA GLU A 746 1.10 -39.13 19.46
C GLU A 746 0.53 -37.81 18.92
N LEU A 747 0.99 -36.66 19.44
CA LEU A 747 0.64 -35.34 18.95
C LEU A 747 1.10 -35.15 17.50
N SER A 748 2.35 -35.51 17.18
CA SER A 748 2.87 -35.44 15.81
C SER A 748 2.14 -36.39 14.84
N ALA A 749 1.66 -37.55 15.34
CA ALA A 749 0.87 -38.50 14.56
C ALA A 749 -0.56 -37.98 14.30
N MET A 750 -1.17 -37.30 15.29
CA MET A 750 -2.48 -36.67 15.11
C MET A 750 -2.44 -35.43 14.21
N GLN A 751 -1.37 -34.63 14.28
CA GLN A 751 -1.18 -33.53 13.33
C GLN A 751 -1.04 -34.03 11.88
N ARG A 752 -0.46 -35.22 11.69
CA ARG A 752 -0.37 -35.88 10.38
C ARG A 752 -1.69 -36.53 9.92
N SER A 753 -2.62 -36.80 10.84
CA SER A 753 -3.92 -37.43 10.52
C SER A 753 -5.01 -36.43 10.15
N ILE A 754 -4.72 -35.13 10.21
CA ILE A 754 -5.58 -34.05 9.69
C ILE A 754 -5.79 -34.28 8.19
N LYS A 755 -7.05 -34.49 7.79
CA LYS A 755 -7.39 -34.70 6.38
C LYS A 755 -7.32 -33.37 5.64
N SER A 756 -6.58 -33.32 4.55
CA SER A 756 -6.68 -32.19 3.61
C SER A 756 -8.01 -32.26 2.89
N VAL A 757 -8.79 -31.18 2.97
CA VAL A 757 -10.09 -31.04 2.29
C VAL A 757 -9.93 -29.94 1.24
N ASN A 758 -9.80 -30.33 -0.03
CA ASN A 758 -9.66 -29.40 -1.15
C ASN A 758 -11.01 -29.14 -1.82
N LEU A 759 -11.30 -27.87 -2.10
CA LEU A 759 -12.45 -27.45 -2.89
C LEU A 759 -12.12 -27.57 -4.38
N SER A 760 -13.07 -28.02 -5.21
CA SER A 760 -12.87 -28.07 -6.65
C SER A 760 -12.73 -26.67 -7.24
N ASP A 761 -11.78 -26.49 -8.16
CA ASP A 761 -11.50 -25.23 -8.87
C ASP A 761 -12.73 -24.61 -9.57
N VAL A 762 -13.77 -25.40 -9.86
CA VAL A 762 -15.04 -24.91 -10.43
C VAL A 762 -15.77 -23.92 -9.49
N PHE A 763 -15.49 -23.97 -8.19
CA PHE A 763 -16.11 -23.12 -7.16
C PHE A 763 -15.17 -22.02 -6.64
N VAL A 764 -13.92 -22.00 -7.09
CA VAL A 764 -12.94 -20.98 -6.73
C VAL A 764 -13.01 -19.86 -7.78
N PRO A 765 -13.35 -18.62 -7.41
CA PRO A 765 -13.51 -17.53 -8.37
C PRO A 765 -12.29 -17.34 -9.28
N ASN A 766 -12.54 -17.10 -10.57
CA ASN A 766 -11.55 -16.79 -11.59
C ASN A 766 -10.48 -17.87 -11.86
N LYS A 767 -10.62 -19.10 -11.34
CA LYS A 767 -9.87 -20.24 -11.87
C LYS A 767 -10.36 -20.56 -13.28
N SER A 768 -9.54 -21.23 -14.08
CA SER A 768 -9.90 -21.62 -15.45
C SER A 768 -11.24 -22.35 -15.52
N ALA A 769 -11.44 -23.36 -14.67
CA ALA A 769 -12.68 -24.12 -14.61
C ALA A 769 -13.90 -23.30 -14.15
N HIS A 770 -13.69 -22.25 -13.33
CA HIS A 770 -14.74 -21.33 -12.91
C HIS A 770 -15.12 -20.37 -14.05
N ILE A 771 -14.13 -19.81 -14.76
CA ILE A 771 -14.33 -18.95 -15.94
C ILE A 771 -15.07 -19.72 -17.04
N ASP A 772 -14.69 -20.97 -17.31
CA ASP A 772 -15.37 -21.80 -18.32
C ASP A 772 -16.87 -21.95 -18.03
N ARG A 773 -17.22 -22.08 -16.74
CA ARG A 773 -18.60 -22.22 -16.28
C ARG A 773 -19.38 -20.91 -16.35
N TRP A 774 -18.79 -19.79 -15.94
CA TRP A 774 -19.52 -18.54 -15.69
C TRP A 774 -19.29 -17.44 -16.74
N ALA A 775 -18.15 -17.43 -17.43
CA ALA A 775 -17.71 -16.32 -18.29
C ALA A 775 -17.02 -16.76 -19.60
N SER A 776 -17.29 -17.97 -20.11
CA SER A 776 -16.64 -18.50 -21.33
C SER A 776 -16.90 -17.69 -22.61
N ASP A 777 -17.98 -16.91 -22.66
CA ASP A 777 -18.32 -16.07 -23.81
C ASP A 777 -17.86 -14.60 -23.63
N VAL A 778 -17.10 -14.30 -22.56
CA VAL A 778 -16.57 -12.97 -22.22
C VAL A 778 -15.06 -12.95 -22.45
N GLU A 779 -14.53 -11.86 -23.01
CA GLU A 779 -13.07 -11.66 -23.07
C GLU A 779 -12.52 -11.37 -21.67
N VAL A 780 -11.95 -12.40 -21.05
CA VAL A 780 -11.36 -12.29 -19.71
C VAL A 780 -9.88 -11.94 -19.81
N ASN A 781 -9.52 -10.72 -19.41
CA ASN A 781 -8.14 -10.25 -19.33
C ASN A 781 -7.76 -10.04 -17.86
N ASN A 782 -6.61 -10.58 -17.42
CA ASN A 782 -6.02 -10.35 -16.09
C ASN A 782 -6.94 -10.66 -14.88
N ALA A 783 -7.92 -11.56 -15.01
CA ALA A 783 -8.78 -11.94 -13.91
C ALA A 783 -7.97 -12.53 -12.75
N PHE A 784 -8.21 -12.02 -11.54
CA PHE A 784 -7.45 -12.40 -10.36
C PHE A 784 -8.13 -13.55 -9.62
N SER A 785 -7.37 -14.59 -9.27
CA SER A 785 -7.85 -15.76 -8.51
C SER A 785 -6.96 -16.01 -7.30
N SER A 786 -7.51 -16.65 -6.27
CA SER A 786 -6.78 -16.99 -5.05
C SER A 786 -5.73 -18.08 -5.26
N ASN A 787 -4.72 -18.08 -4.39
CA ASN A 787 -3.65 -19.07 -4.36
C ASN A 787 -3.51 -19.68 -2.95
N VAL A 788 -4.36 -20.64 -2.63
CA VAL A 788 -4.34 -21.38 -1.37
C VAL A 788 -3.57 -22.68 -1.58
N SER A 789 -2.38 -22.83 -0.96
CA SER A 789 -1.59 -24.06 -1.07
C SER A 789 -2.04 -25.11 -0.04
N ASP A 790 -1.65 -26.38 -0.25
CA ASP A 790 -1.98 -27.48 0.67
C ASP A 790 -1.43 -27.27 2.11
N GLU A 791 -0.41 -26.44 2.28
CA GLU A 791 0.07 -26.00 3.60
C GLU A 791 -0.96 -25.09 4.27
N HIS A 792 -1.43 -24.06 3.58
CA HIS A 792 -2.48 -23.18 4.08
C HIS A 792 -3.78 -23.95 4.37
N VAL A 793 -4.14 -24.92 3.52
CA VAL A 793 -5.33 -25.76 3.77
C VAL A 793 -5.21 -26.50 5.10
N ARG A 794 -4.04 -27.08 5.39
CA ARG A 794 -3.80 -27.75 6.68
C ARG A 794 -3.87 -26.78 7.85
N ASP A 795 -3.25 -25.61 7.72
CA ASP A 795 -3.29 -24.57 8.75
C ASP A 795 -4.71 -24.10 9.02
N ILE A 796 -5.51 -23.84 7.98
CA ILE A 796 -6.93 -23.44 8.06
C ILE A 796 -7.77 -24.52 8.78
N MET A 797 -7.51 -25.79 8.47
CA MET A 797 -8.23 -26.91 9.07
C MET A 797 -7.90 -27.10 10.55
N ALA A 798 -6.65 -26.85 10.93
CA ALA A 798 -6.15 -26.97 12.30
C ALA A 798 -6.61 -25.86 13.24
N VAL A 799 -7.19 -24.77 12.73
CA VAL A 799 -7.67 -23.67 13.58
C VAL A 799 -8.88 -24.12 14.40
N ASP A 800 -8.79 -23.98 15.72
CA ASP A 800 -9.90 -24.23 16.63
C ASP A 800 -10.73 -22.96 16.92
N GLY A 801 -11.99 -23.16 17.32
CA GLY A 801 -12.91 -22.09 17.74
C GLY A 801 -13.44 -21.21 16.61
N VAL A 802 -13.40 -21.69 15.36
CA VAL A 802 -13.83 -20.95 14.16
C VAL A 802 -14.99 -21.64 13.47
N SER A 803 -15.99 -20.85 13.03
CA SER A 803 -17.13 -21.34 12.26
C SER A 803 -16.69 -22.02 10.96
N ASP A 804 -17.27 -23.18 10.65
CA ASP A 804 -17.02 -23.94 9.43
C ASP A 804 -17.24 -23.09 8.16
N VAL A 805 -18.18 -22.14 8.22
CA VAL A 805 -18.47 -21.18 7.13
C VAL A 805 -17.23 -20.37 6.75
N TRP A 806 -16.43 -19.93 7.72
CA TRP A 806 -15.22 -19.13 7.42
C TRP A 806 -14.06 -20.00 6.96
N LYS A 807 -13.97 -21.25 7.43
CA LYS A 807 -13.00 -22.21 6.88
C LYS A 807 -13.27 -22.44 5.40
N ILE A 808 -14.54 -22.66 5.03
CA ILE A 808 -14.96 -22.82 3.62
C ILE A 808 -14.67 -21.56 2.80
N LEU A 809 -14.97 -20.37 3.33
CA LEU A 809 -14.67 -19.11 2.65
C LEU A 809 -13.16 -18.92 2.43
N LEU A 810 -12.31 -19.25 3.42
CA LEU A 810 -10.86 -19.20 3.24
C LEU A 810 -10.36 -20.18 2.17
N LEU A 811 -10.95 -21.38 2.06
CA LEU A 811 -10.65 -22.31 0.97
C LEU A 811 -11.00 -21.74 -0.42
N MET A 812 -12.08 -20.95 -0.50
CA MET A 812 -12.43 -20.19 -1.70
C MET A 812 -11.51 -18.98 -1.95
N GLY A 813 -10.61 -18.69 -1.02
CA GLY A 813 -9.76 -17.50 -1.05
C GLY A 813 -10.45 -16.22 -0.56
N ILE A 814 -11.54 -16.33 0.20
CA ILE A 814 -12.27 -15.22 0.79
C ILE A 814 -11.92 -15.12 2.28
N GLY A 815 -11.22 -14.06 2.67
CA GLY A 815 -10.90 -13.75 4.06
C GLY A 815 -11.96 -12.85 4.70
N VAL A 816 -12.29 -13.10 5.97
CA VAL A 816 -13.31 -12.35 6.70
C VAL A 816 -12.69 -11.76 7.97
N PHE A 817 -12.54 -10.43 8.04
CA PHE A 817 -12.13 -9.73 9.25
C PHE A 817 -13.37 -9.45 10.11
N ALA A 818 -13.63 -10.31 11.08
CA ALA A 818 -14.52 -10.01 12.18
C ALA A 818 -13.77 -10.15 13.51
N ASN A 819 -14.23 -9.45 14.55
CA ASN A 819 -13.67 -9.54 15.90
C ASN A 819 -13.95 -10.97 16.43
N HIS A 820 -13.02 -11.90 16.21
CA HIS A 820 -13.11 -13.27 16.67
C HIS A 820 -12.17 -13.54 17.84
N ASN A 821 -12.56 -14.51 18.66
CA ASN A 821 -11.77 -14.95 19.80
C ASN A 821 -10.51 -15.72 19.38
N SER A 822 -10.43 -16.20 18.13
CA SER A 822 -9.29 -16.98 17.63
C SER A 822 -8.20 -16.08 17.03
N LEU A 823 -7.11 -15.92 17.78
CA LEU A 823 -5.90 -15.23 17.32
C LEU A 823 -5.26 -15.95 16.11
N ALA A 824 -5.28 -17.29 16.11
CA ALA A 824 -4.69 -18.10 15.05
C ALA A 824 -5.35 -17.87 13.67
N TYR A 825 -6.69 -17.78 13.61
CA TYR A 825 -7.40 -17.43 12.37
C TYR A 825 -6.94 -16.08 11.82
N THR A 826 -6.87 -15.09 12.70
CA THR A 826 -6.51 -13.72 12.35
C THR A 826 -5.08 -13.65 11.82
N GLU A 827 -4.16 -14.43 12.40
CA GLU A 827 -2.76 -14.52 11.95
C GLU A 827 -2.64 -15.19 10.57
N ILE A 828 -3.28 -16.35 10.36
CA ILE A 828 -3.28 -17.04 9.06
C ILE A 828 -3.81 -16.13 7.97
N MET A 829 -4.93 -15.46 8.25
CA MET A 829 -5.56 -14.59 7.28
C MET A 829 -4.72 -13.33 7.01
N LYS A 830 -4.10 -12.73 8.05
CA LYS A 830 -3.13 -11.64 7.88
C LYS A 830 -1.91 -12.06 7.03
N LYS A 831 -1.40 -13.27 7.22
CA LYS A 831 -0.31 -13.86 6.42
C LYS A 831 -0.75 -13.99 4.96
N MET A 832 -1.88 -14.63 4.69
CA MET A 832 -2.42 -14.81 3.34
C MET A 832 -2.75 -13.47 2.64
N ALA A 833 -3.23 -12.48 3.38
CA ALA A 833 -3.45 -11.12 2.88
C ALA A 833 -2.12 -10.42 2.52
N SER A 834 -1.08 -10.60 3.34
CA SER A 834 0.25 -9.99 3.10
C SER A 834 0.93 -10.55 1.86
N GLU A 835 0.74 -11.85 1.61
CA GLU A 835 1.24 -12.56 0.45
C GLU A 835 0.33 -12.40 -0.79
N GLN A 836 -0.73 -11.58 -0.70
CA GLN A 836 -1.72 -11.36 -1.77
C GLN A 836 -2.32 -12.67 -2.33
N ARG A 837 -2.58 -13.65 -1.46
CA ARG A 837 -3.13 -14.96 -1.85
C ARG A 837 -4.65 -15.03 -1.85
N LEU A 838 -5.32 -14.07 -1.22
CA LEU A 838 -6.77 -14.02 -1.08
C LEU A 838 -7.41 -13.30 -2.27
N TYR A 839 -8.49 -13.85 -2.81
CA TYR A 839 -9.32 -13.24 -3.85
C TYR A 839 -10.07 -12.01 -3.33
N LEU A 840 -10.73 -12.16 -2.19
CA LEU A 840 -11.60 -11.16 -1.58
C LEU A 840 -11.36 -11.08 -0.08
N ILE A 841 -11.35 -9.87 0.47
CA ILE A 841 -11.29 -9.62 1.90
C ILE A 841 -12.55 -8.85 2.29
N ILE A 842 -13.36 -9.39 3.20
CA ILE A 842 -14.54 -8.73 3.75
C ILE A 842 -14.18 -8.21 5.13
N ALA A 843 -14.41 -6.93 5.40
CA ALA A 843 -14.02 -6.31 6.65
C ALA A 843 -14.95 -5.16 7.05
N SER A 844 -14.95 -4.80 8.34
CA SER A 844 -15.63 -3.58 8.81
C SER A 844 -14.90 -2.31 8.41
N SER A 845 -15.56 -1.16 8.58
CA SER A 845 -14.97 0.15 8.28
C SER A 845 -13.68 0.43 9.07
N ASP A 846 -13.49 -0.20 10.23
CA ASP A 846 -12.29 -0.03 11.07
C ASP A 846 -11.04 -0.71 10.51
N TYR A 847 -11.19 -1.57 9.52
CA TYR A 847 -10.07 -2.23 8.86
C TYR A 847 -9.06 -1.27 8.23
N ILE A 848 -9.51 -0.06 7.92
CA ILE A 848 -8.68 1.02 7.38
C ILE A 848 -7.59 1.46 8.36
N TYR A 849 -7.83 1.25 9.66
CA TYR A 849 -6.90 1.53 10.72
C TYR A 849 -5.98 0.32 10.88
N GLY A 850 -4.70 0.53 10.62
CA GLY A 850 -3.70 -0.48 10.92
C GLY A 850 -3.74 -1.74 10.05
N THR A 851 -3.84 -1.59 8.74
CA THR A 851 -3.26 -2.59 7.83
C THR A 851 -2.67 -1.92 6.59
N ASN A 852 -1.55 -2.41 6.08
CA ASN A 852 -0.90 -1.84 4.89
C ASN A 852 -1.17 -2.66 3.61
N TYR A 853 -2.23 -3.47 3.62
CA TYR A 853 -2.61 -4.25 2.45
C TYR A 853 -3.05 -3.33 1.31
N GLN A 854 -2.79 -3.80 0.10
CA GLN A 854 -3.00 -3.06 -1.13
C GLN A 854 -4.11 -3.75 -1.91
N PHE A 855 -5.08 -2.97 -2.37
CA PHE A 855 -6.23 -3.51 -3.09
C PHE A 855 -6.32 -2.92 -4.49
N CYS A 856 -6.74 -3.76 -5.44
CA CYS A 856 -7.06 -3.30 -6.79
C CYS A 856 -8.49 -2.77 -6.88
N HIS A 857 -9.40 -3.44 -6.17
CA HIS A 857 -10.80 -3.06 -6.17
C HIS A 857 -11.33 -2.96 -4.75
N GLY A 858 -12.30 -2.06 -4.55
CA GLY A 858 -13.00 -1.92 -3.29
C GLY A 858 -14.50 -1.80 -3.48
N TYR A 859 -15.26 -2.41 -2.60
CA TYR A 859 -16.70 -2.24 -2.47
C TYR A 859 -17.04 -1.52 -1.18
N LEU A 860 -17.96 -0.56 -1.25
CA LEU A 860 -18.63 0.01 -0.08
C LEU A 860 -20.06 -0.55 0.00
N GLY A 861 -20.33 -1.29 1.07
CA GLY A 861 -21.64 -1.83 1.40
C GLY A 861 -22.66 -0.74 1.69
N LYS A 862 -23.96 -1.08 1.59
CA LYS A 862 -25.07 -0.13 1.83
C LYS A 862 -25.28 0.18 3.32
N ASP A 863 -24.73 -0.66 4.18
CA ASP A 863 -24.83 -0.62 5.63
C ASP A 863 -23.71 0.20 6.28
N VAL A 864 -22.83 0.80 5.46
CA VAL A 864 -21.62 1.48 5.90
C VAL A 864 -21.89 2.97 6.09
N ILE A 865 -21.77 3.44 7.33
CA ILE A 865 -21.86 4.86 7.70
C ILE A 865 -20.44 5.38 7.92
N LEU A 866 -20.00 6.32 7.10
CA LEU A 866 -18.65 6.88 7.15
C LEU A 866 -18.72 8.40 7.23
N THR A 867 -17.69 8.99 7.85
CA THR A 867 -17.33 10.39 7.63
C THR A 867 -16.60 10.52 6.29
N GLN A 868 -16.53 11.74 5.74
CA GLN A 868 -15.78 11.99 4.50
C GLN A 868 -14.29 11.63 4.66
N GLN A 869 -13.70 11.90 5.83
CA GLN A 869 -12.31 11.55 6.14
C GLN A 869 -12.10 10.03 6.21
N LYS A 870 -12.96 9.31 6.93
CA LYS A 870 -12.90 7.84 7.02
C LYS A 870 -13.04 7.19 5.65
N MET A 871 -13.93 7.73 4.81
CA MET A 871 -14.09 7.29 3.42
C MET A 871 -12.82 7.53 2.60
N LEU A 872 -12.23 8.73 2.64
CA LEU A 872 -10.97 9.02 1.94
C LEU A 872 -9.83 8.10 2.38
N GLN A 873 -9.72 7.80 3.67
CA GLN A 873 -8.71 6.89 4.20
C GLN A 873 -8.94 5.45 3.71
N ALA A 874 -10.20 5.00 3.67
CA ALA A 874 -10.58 3.70 3.13
C ALA A 874 -10.19 3.57 1.65
N LEU A 875 -10.58 4.56 0.84
CA LEU A 875 -10.30 4.58 -0.59
C LEU A 875 -8.80 4.75 -0.88
N GLY A 876 -8.04 5.39 0.00
CA GLY A 876 -6.57 5.50 -0.12
C GLY A 876 -5.83 4.16 -0.06
N ARG A 877 -6.48 3.09 0.44
CA ARG A 877 -5.94 1.72 0.44
C ARG A 877 -6.02 1.05 -0.93
N ILE A 878 -6.82 1.61 -1.86
CA ILE A 878 -7.03 1.10 -3.21
C ILE A 878 -6.08 1.81 -4.17
N GLY A 879 -5.44 1.06 -5.07
CA GLY A 879 -4.54 1.61 -6.07
C GLY A 879 -3.18 2.05 -5.53
N ARG A 880 -2.50 1.25 -4.71
CA ARG A 880 -1.13 1.57 -4.25
C ARG A 880 -0.04 0.97 -5.15
N HIS A 881 1.09 1.68 -5.26
CA HIS A 881 2.34 1.32 -5.95
C HIS A 881 2.28 1.04 -7.46
N ASN A 882 1.50 0.05 -7.89
CA ASN A 882 1.55 -0.41 -9.28
C ASN A 882 0.66 0.48 -10.16
N ASP A 883 1.23 1.22 -11.09
CA ASP A 883 0.44 2.08 -11.97
C ASP A 883 -0.14 1.32 -13.17
N GLN A 884 0.24 0.05 -13.35
CA GLN A 884 -0.18 -0.77 -14.49
C GLN A 884 -1.49 -1.55 -14.30
N LYS A 885 -1.96 -1.69 -13.06
CA LYS A 885 -3.14 -2.50 -12.74
C LYS A 885 -4.42 -1.70 -12.92
N GLU A 886 -5.53 -2.41 -13.13
CA GLU A 886 -6.84 -1.77 -13.17
C GLU A 886 -7.42 -1.57 -11.76
N TYR A 887 -7.95 -0.38 -11.53
CA TYR A 887 -8.49 0.02 -10.24
C TYR A 887 -9.96 0.40 -10.33
N SER A 888 -10.74 0.08 -9.30
CA SER A 888 -12.13 0.55 -9.21
C SER A 888 -12.63 0.61 -7.78
N VAL A 889 -13.46 1.60 -7.49
CA VAL A 889 -14.26 1.68 -6.26
C VAL A 889 -15.71 1.53 -6.67
N ARG A 890 -16.42 0.55 -6.10
CA ARG A 890 -17.78 0.19 -6.49
C ARG A 890 -18.72 0.48 -5.33
N LEU A 891 -19.63 1.42 -5.53
CA LEU A 891 -20.59 1.85 -4.52
C LEU A 891 -21.87 1.02 -4.62
N ARG A 892 -22.32 0.45 -3.51
CA ARG A 892 -23.64 -0.21 -3.46
C ARG A 892 -24.77 0.75 -3.20
N GLU A 893 -24.46 1.96 -2.75
CA GLU A 893 -25.38 3.05 -2.48
C GLU A 893 -24.87 4.36 -3.10
N ASN A 894 -25.76 5.10 -3.75
CA ASN A 894 -25.39 6.33 -4.45
C ASN A 894 -25.09 7.49 -3.48
N GLY A 895 -25.62 7.47 -2.26
CA GLY A 895 -25.37 8.49 -1.24
C GLY A 895 -23.90 8.63 -0.86
N HIS A 896 -23.12 7.54 -0.91
CA HIS A 896 -21.66 7.61 -0.66
C HIS A 896 -20.92 8.50 -1.67
N SER A 897 -21.43 8.63 -2.90
CA SER A 897 -20.80 9.53 -3.88
C SER A 897 -20.98 11.01 -3.53
N GLN A 898 -22.11 11.36 -2.91
CA GLN A 898 -22.38 12.71 -2.42
C GLN A 898 -21.47 13.03 -1.23
N LEU A 899 -21.38 12.09 -0.27
CA LEU A 899 -20.48 12.22 0.89
C LEU A 899 -19.02 12.48 0.48
N LEU A 900 -18.56 11.89 -0.63
CA LEU A 900 -17.18 12.06 -1.07
C LEU A 900 -16.92 13.43 -1.70
N PHE A 901 -17.76 13.87 -2.64
CA PHE A 901 -17.49 15.05 -3.47
C PHE A 901 -18.13 16.34 -2.97
N MET A 902 -19.18 16.28 -2.15
CA MET A 902 -19.80 17.48 -1.60
C MET A 902 -19.04 17.96 -0.36
N PRO A 903 -19.06 19.28 -0.06
CA PRO A 903 -18.65 19.79 1.24
C PRO A 903 -19.40 19.06 2.35
N SER A 904 -18.70 18.69 3.41
CA SER A 904 -19.30 18.04 4.57
C SER A 904 -19.31 18.99 5.75
N ASP A 905 -20.44 19.14 6.43
CA ASP A 905 -20.54 19.90 7.69
C ASP A 905 -20.12 19.06 8.91
N ASN A 906 -19.98 17.74 8.74
CA ASN A 906 -19.65 16.82 9.81
C ASN A 906 -18.12 16.68 9.95
N HIS A 907 -17.56 17.42 10.90
CA HIS A 907 -16.12 17.45 11.20
C HIS A 907 -15.80 16.88 12.59
N ILE A 908 -16.39 15.73 12.93
CA ILE A 908 -16.21 15.09 14.24
C ILE A 908 -14.73 14.87 14.59
N GLU A 909 -13.89 14.49 13.62
CA GLU A 909 -12.46 14.26 13.86
C GLU A 909 -11.74 15.56 14.27
N ALA A 910 -12.05 16.67 13.60
CA ALA A 910 -11.47 17.97 13.93
C ALA A 910 -11.96 18.47 15.29
N GLN A 911 -13.25 18.30 15.57
CA GLN A 911 -13.86 18.64 16.87
C GLN A 911 -13.21 17.84 18.00
N ASN A 912 -13.05 16.53 17.82
CA ASN A 912 -12.40 15.67 18.80
C ASN A 912 -10.92 16.01 18.99
N MET A 913 -10.16 16.26 17.92
CA MET A 913 -8.77 16.71 18.06
C MET A 913 -8.68 18.02 18.84
N ASN A 914 -9.53 19.01 18.53
CA ASN A 914 -9.54 20.27 19.28
C ASN A 914 -10.01 20.11 20.73
N ARG A 915 -10.92 19.17 21.02
CA ARG A 915 -11.40 18.86 22.37
C ARG A 915 -10.34 18.15 23.21
N LEU A 916 -9.58 17.24 22.61
CA LEU A 916 -8.70 16.33 23.34
C LEU A 916 -7.27 16.85 23.49
N PHE A 917 -6.78 17.64 22.53
CA PHE A 917 -5.42 18.17 22.51
C PHE A 917 -5.36 19.51 23.26
N VAL A 918 -5.76 19.48 24.53
CA VAL A 918 -5.85 20.65 25.41
C VAL A 918 -5.15 20.36 26.75
N ASN A 919 -4.75 21.44 27.45
CA ASN A 919 -4.08 21.35 28.75
C ASN A 919 -5.04 21.20 29.94
N VAL A 920 -6.33 21.52 29.75
CA VAL A 920 -7.34 21.56 30.83
C VAL A 920 -7.73 20.15 31.23
#